data_AF-A0A354THR9-F1
#
_entry.id   AF-A0A354THR9-F1
#
_cell.length_a   1.000
_cell.length_b   1.000
_cell.length_c   1.000
_cell.angle_alpha   90.00
_cell.angle_beta   90.00
_cell.angle_gamma   90.00
#
_symmetry.space_group_name_H-M   'P 1'
#
loop_
_entity.id
_entity.type
_entity.pdbx_description
1 polymer ?
#
loop_
_entity_poly.entity_id
_entity_poly.type
_entity_poly.pdbx_seq_one_letter_code
_entity_poly.pdbx_strand_id
1 'polypeptide(L)'
;MTRLAFVLDGGREVLVPLAGDMPLGHLAEVTAAVEDAQTANQQWQESLRLLCAEHQQKAEALRVITGLHETKCSEVSRLQAAEAAARSELESLTARQDQTLTQFQELSGRCALNQVRAEALEREISVLQERCQAGMEAAEFHEARIKDTTHELGQLELSRDGIKAELQTRGRELADTEEKLRHARTQCEEETARYQELSAAVRIFAEQRQQSAAVVHELESRIDRLRGEYQQAVGNTLEARAAQQHAETDRRGVQADLKVHQDRLASTQAEHAATQARLDTTNEKLSATELDLDARRQELASANQSLDIATTRLSATEHTLAAAELSLASVEEKLATTGQRFDFSAQALAATEEELATRQDLLSDTRRQLTVAETALASTTQALQDTRQNLGATEQRHTDASARLATTEQELQACSQALASTEEKLATTRQKLTAALEHLGRTEEDIILTSRHLAASEAQLDDSRDALAVTEQSLRTHSRQLRDTRQALLAKNEELLKAGEQLASQQQQTAASETRQAEVQAVVSLGEARIATFQGALDSLRVEEEATRTRIENLNTQERDLRSGLQRLGAAERTERARYEETRSIAEEAEKERLAREEEMNRNTAAVRQELAELEARLLPLRDWKERMDQCNMRLAPLPPDSLEARNLRNEIEMAMAGLRHLLSCVPQGRARSMSAPQSASASGTGLEAALNARLNRLRETMQREESRLEFLRQERERQELRARTRPAIDPALREQESKIRLAQEQLAMVEAKVKRAAVEEQNHREKIATLKLQLAELRAEFTTARETNMPLAS
;
A
#
# COMPACT_ATOMS: atom_id res chain seq x y z
N MET A 1 129.59 -68.46 39.77
CA MET A 1 130.52 -67.34 39.97
C MET A 1 130.21 -66.27 38.94
N THR A 2 129.97 -65.04 39.41
CA THR A 2 130.10 -63.75 38.68
C THR A 2 129.71 -63.71 37.20
N ARG A 3 128.56 -63.05 36.91
CA ARG A 3 128.38 -61.91 35.97
C ARG A 3 126.95 -61.89 35.44
N LEU A 4 126.10 -61.05 36.04
CA LEU A 4 124.82 -60.64 35.43
C LEU A 4 125.11 -59.46 34.51
N ALA A 5 124.84 -59.66 33.23
CA ALA A 5 124.94 -58.65 32.18
C ALA A 5 123.67 -57.77 32.21
N PHE A 6 123.85 -56.46 32.35
CA PHE A 6 122.82 -55.47 32.05
C PHE A 6 123.04 -54.96 30.63
N VAL A 7 122.00 -55.07 29.79
CA VAL A 7 121.92 -54.44 28.47
C VAL A 7 120.91 -53.29 28.60
N LEU A 8 121.36 -52.06 28.41
CA LEU A 8 120.52 -50.87 28.22
C LEU A 8 120.74 -50.39 26.78
N ASP A 9 119.65 -50.22 26.04
CA ASP A 9 119.67 -49.81 24.64
C ASP A 9 120.25 -48.39 24.48
N GLY A 10 121.48 -48.33 23.96
CA GLY A 10 122.25 -47.10 23.76
C GLY A 10 123.73 -47.27 23.41
N GLY A 11 124.28 -48.49 23.36
CA GLY A 11 125.53 -48.76 22.61
C GLY A 11 126.85 -48.25 23.21
N ARG A 12 127.08 -48.36 24.53
CA ARG A 12 128.44 -48.29 25.12
C ARG A 12 128.70 -49.49 26.02
N GLU A 13 129.62 -50.35 25.60
CA GLU A 13 130.13 -51.47 26.39
C GLU A 13 131.13 -50.96 27.45
N VAL A 14 130.82 -51.13 28.73
CA VAL A 14 131.77 -50.91 29.83
C VAL A 14 132.24 -52.27 30.33
N LEU A 15 133.46 -52.64 29.92
CA LEU A 15 134.20 -53.81 30.38
C LEU A 15 134.82 -53.54 31.76
N VAL A 16 134.40 -54.29 32.78
CA VAL A 16 135.14 -54.36 34.05
C VAL A 16 135.54 -55.83 34.35
N PRO A 17 136.85 -56.16 34.29
CA PRO A 17 137.40 -57.36 34.88
C PRO A 17 137.67 -57.19 36.38
N LEU A 18 137.34 -58.23 37.16
CA LEU A 18 137.65 -58.37 38.57
C LEU A 18 139.12 -58.78 38.77
N ALA A 19 139.83 -58.07 39.65
CA ALA A 19 140.96 -58.53 40.48
C ALA A 19 141.24 -57.39 41.47
N GLY A 20 141.50 -57.55 42.76
CA GLY A 20 141.51 -58.64 43.71
C GLY A 20 141.46 -57.99 45.10
N ASP A 21 141.09 -58.77 46.12
CA ASP A 21 141.08 -58.41 47.55
C ASP A 21 140.02 -57.40 48.02
N MET A 22 138.81 -57.87 48.35
CA MET A 22 137.90 -57.16 49.26
C MET A 22 137.17 -58.13 50.20
N PRO A 23 137.06 -57.81 51.51
CA PRO A 23 136.52 -58.67 52.56
C PRO A 23 134.99 -58.76 52.51
N LEU A 24 134.44 -59.85 53.09
CA LEU A 24 133.05 -60.34 53.03
C LEU A 24 131.93 -59.40 53.56
N GLY A 25 132.15 -58.09 53.71
CA GLY A 25 131.17 -57.13 54.26
C GLY A 25 130.34 -56.35 53.23
N HIS A 26 130.87 -56.02 52.05
CA HIS A 26 130.20 -55.11 51.09
C HIS A 26 129.21 -55.76 50.11
N LEU A 27 129.12 -57.10 50.10
CA LEU A 27 128.11 -57.79 49.27
C LEU A 27 126.70 -57.60 49.84
N ALA A 28 126.55 -57.43 51.16
CA ALA A 28 125.27 -57.23 51.83
C ALA A 28 124.65 -55.85 51.53
N GLU A 29 125.47 -54.81 51.44
CA GLU A 29 125.03 -53.43 51.17
C GLU A 29 124.59 -53.26 49.71
N VAL A 30 125.29 -53.89 48.77
CA VAL A 30 124.91 -53.86 47.35
C VAL A 30 123.66 -54.70 47.09
N THR A 31 123.46 -55.82 47.79
CA THR A 31 122.21 -56.58 47.71
C THR A 31 121.04 -55.79 48.30
N ALA A 32 121.23 -55.09 49.43
CA ALA A 32 120.19 -54.24 50.03
C ALA A 32 119.78 -53.07 49.12
N ALA A 33 120.74 -52.38 48.50
CA ALA A 33 120.43 -51.29 47.56
C ALA A 33 119.72 -51.76 46.29
N VAL A 34 120.01 -52.98 45.82
CA VAL A 34 119.31 -53.60 44.68
C VAL A 34 117.90 -54.02 45.08
N GLU A 35 117.69 -54.53 46.30
CA GLU A 35 116.37 -54.84 46.85
C GLU A 35 115.53 -53.56 47.04
N ASP A 36 116.12 -52.47 47.52
CA ASP A 36 115.46 -51.15 47.64
C ASP A 36 115.08 -50.56 46.26
N ALA A 37 115.95 -50.69 45.27
CA ALA A 37 115.64 -50.25 43.90
C ALA A 37 114.57 -51.13 43.23
N GLN A 38 114.57 -52.43 43.51
CA GLN A 38 113.55 -53.35 43.03
C GLN A 38 112.19 -53.09 43.67
N THR A 39 112.14 -52.85 44.99
CA THR A 39 110.91 -52.51 45.69
C THR A 39 110.38 -51.15 45.24
N ALA A 40 111.23 -50.14 45.04
CA ALA A 40 110.82 -48.88 44.43
C ALA A 40 110.26 -49.10 43.02
N ASN A 41 110.96 -49.82 42.14
CA ASN A 41 110.48 -50.10 40.79
C ASN A 41 109.14 -50.87 40.79
N GLN A 42 108.95 -51.81 41.72
CA GLN A 42 107.67 -52.48 41.93
C GLN A 42 106.57 -51.49 42.34
N GLN A 43 106.83 -50.58 43.29
CA GLN A 43 105.90 -49.53 43.69
C GLN A 43 105.56 -48.57 42.54
N TRP A 44 106.54 -48.21 41.71
CA TRP A 44 106.33 -47.40 40.50
C TRP A 44 105.49 -48.14 39.47
N GLN A 45 105.75 -49.44 39.24
CA GLN A 45 104.97 -50.28 38.34
C GLN A 45 103.53 -50.47 38.85
N GLU A 46 103.34 -50.64 40.16
CA GLU A 46 102.02 -50.69 40.79
C GLU A 46 101.29 -49.36 40.65
N SER A 47 101.96 -48.23 40.90
CA SER A 47 101.40 -46.89 40.74
C SER A 47 101.01 -46.60 39.29
N LEU A 48 101.85 -46.98 38.33
CA LEU A 48 101.54 -46.86 36.89
C LEU A 48 100.39 -47.76 36.47
N ARG A 49 100.33 -49.00 36.97
CA ARG A 49 99.18 -49.89 36.72
C ARG A 49 97.89 -49.31 37.26
N LEU A 50 97.93 -48.72 38.46
CA LEU A 50 96.77 -48.09 39.10
C LEU A 50 96.32 -46.85 38.30
N LEU A 51 97.27 -46.00 37.88
CA LEU A 51 96.99 -44.84 37.02
C LEU A 51 96.42 -45.24 35.65
N CYS A 52 96.96 -46.31 35.04
CA CYS A 52 96.43 -46.86 33.79
C CYS A 52 95.01 -47.41 33.97
N ALA A 53 94.72 -48.09 35.08
CA ALA A 53 93.38 -48.57 35.41
C ALA A 53 92.40 -47.39 35.60
N GLU A 54 92.80 -46.34 36.32
CA GLU A 54 91.98 -45.12 36.47
C GLU A 54 91.75 -44.41 35.12
N HIS A 55 92.76 -44.34 34.26
CA HIS A 55 92.61 -43.75 32.94
C HIS A 55 91.68 -44.58 32.04
N GLN A 56 91.80 -45.91 32.08
CA GLN A 56 90.88 -46.81 31.37
C GLN A 56 89.45 -46.63 31.87
N GLN A 57 89.24 -46.58 33.18
CA GLN A 57 87.92 -46.33 33.78
C GLN A 57 87.33 -44.98 33.33
N LYS A 58 88.14 -43.91 33.30
CA LYS A 58 87.71 -42.59 32.81
C LYS A 58 87.44 -42.59 31.31
N ALA A 59 88.25 -43.27 30.51
CA ALA A 59 88.03 -43.39 29.07
C ALA A 59 86.75 -44.17 28.74
N GLU A 60 86.46 -45.23 29.49
CA GLU A 60 85.21 -45.98 29.40
C GLU A 60 84.02 -45.12 29.82
N ALA A 61 84.12 -44.37 30.91
CA ALA A 61 83.07 -43.44 31.35
C ALA A 61 82.81 -42.36 30.29
N LEU A 62 83.84 -41.78 29.69
CA LEU A 62 83.70 -40.81 28.59
C LEU A 62 83.06 -41.43 27.35
N ARG A 63 83.41 -42.67 27.00
CA ARG A 63 82.79 -43.41 25.89
C ARG A 63 81.30 -43.68 26.15
N VAL A 64 80.94 -44.02 27.39
CA VAL A 64 79.52 -44.18 27.78
C VAL A 64 78.78 -42.85 27.68
N ILE A 65 79.37 -41.76 28.19
CA ILE A 65 78.75 -40.42 28.13
C ILE A 65 78.59 -39.95 26.69
N THR A 66 79.58 -40.15 25.83
CA THR A 66 79.50 -39.79 24.40
C THR A 66 78.44 -40.61 23.67
N GLY A 67 78.36 -41.93 23.90
CA GLY A 67 77.28 -42.75 23.35
C GLY A 67 75.89 -42.33 23.84
N LEU A 68 75.76 -41.96 25.12
CA LEU A 68 74.52 -41.39 25.66
C LEU A 68 74.19 -40.03 25.03
N HIS A 69 75.19 -39.17 24.78
CA HIS A 69 74.98 -37.89 24.13
C HIS A 69 74.51 -38.07 22.68
N GLU A 70 75.13 -38.95 21.91
CA GLU A 70 74.73 -39.26 20.53
C GLU A 70 73.30 -39.82 20.46
N THR A 71 72.95 -40.76 21.34
CA THR A 71 71.56 -41.27 21.40
C THR A 71 70.58 -40.15 21.75
N LYS A 72 70.90 -39.30 22.73
CA LYS A 72 70.05 -38.14 23.08
C LYS A 72 69.94 -37.12 21.95
N CYS A 73 71.02 -36.84 21.24
CA CYS A 73 70.97 -35.98 20.05
C CYS A 73 70.06 -36.58 18.96
N SER A 74 70.16 -37.89 18.70
CA SER A 74 69.27 -38.57 17.73
C SER A 74 67.81 -38.56 18.16
N GLU A 75 67.54 -38.73 19.46
CA GLU A 75 66.18 -38.62 20.03
C GLU A 75 65.63 -37.21 19.88
N VAL A 76 66.42 -36.18 20.16
CA VAL A 76 66.04 -34.77 19.99
C VAL A 76 65.75 -34.46 18.53
N SER A 77 66.61 -34.87 17.59
CA SER A 77 66.36 -34.67 16.16
C SER A 77 65.10 -35.38 15.69
N ARG A 78 64.84 -36.60 16.19
CA ARG A 78 63.59 -37.34 15.89
C ARG A 78 62.36 -36.62 16.44
N LEU A 79 62.43 -36.10 17.66
CA LEU A 79 61.34 -35.35 18.27
C LEU A 79 61.09 -34.03 17.54
N GLN A 80 62.14 -33.32 17.12
CA GLN A 80 62.02 -32.10 16.30
C GLN A 80 61.38 -32.39 14.94
N ALA A 81 61.73 -33.50 14.29
CA ALA A 81 61.09 -33.92 13.05
C ALA A 81 59.60 -34.28 13.25
N ALA A 82 59.27 -34.97 14.34
CA ALA A 82 57.89 -35.28 14.69
C ALA A 82 57.07 -34.02 15.03
N GLU A 83 57.67 -33.06 15.73
CA GLU A 83 57.06 -31.76 16.02
C GLU A 83 56.80 -30.95 14.74
N ALA A 84 57.77 -30.93 13.82
CA ALA A 84 57.60 -30.27 12.52
C ALA A 84 56.49 -30.93 11.68
N ALA A 85 56.42 -32.26 11.66
CA ALA A 85 55.35 -32.99 10.99
C ALA A 85 53.97 -32.65 11.60
N ALA A 86 53.86 -32.71 12.93
CA ALA A 86 52.62 -32.35 13.63
C ALA A 86 52.20 -30.89 13.39
N ARG A 87 53.16 -29.95 13.30
CA ARG A 87 52.87 -28.56 12.92
C ARG A 87 52.32 -28.45 11.50
N SER A 88 52.92 -29.14 10.53
CA SER A 88 52.43 -29.14 9.15
C SER A 88 51.03 -29.76 9.01
N GLU A 89 50.75 -30.81 9.79
CA GLU A 89 49.41 -31.40 9.86
C GLU A 89 48.41 -30.40 10.44
N LEU A 90 48.77 -29.72 11.53
CA LEU A 90 47.92 -28.70 12.14
C LEU A 90 47.65 -27.53 11.18
N GLU A 91 48.66 -27.04 10.45
CA GLU A 91 48.50 -26.02 9.41
C GLU A 91 47.57 -26.48 8.29
N SER A 92 47.67 -27.75 7.86
CA SER A 92 46.77 -28.31 6.84
C SER A 92 45.33 -28.45 7.34
N LEU A 93 45.14 -28.81 8.61
CA LEU A 93 43.83 -28.92 9.24
C LEU A 93 43.20 -27.54 9.42
N THR A 94 43.98 -26.53 9.83
CA THR A 94 43.49 -25.15 9.91
C THR A 94 43.11 -24.60 8.54
N ALA A 95 43.93 -24.85 7.50
CA ALA A 95 43.60 -24.43 6.14
C ALA A 95 42.32 -25.10 5.63
N ARG A 96 42.12 -26.40 5.94
CA ARG A 96 40.88 -27.12 5.62
C ARG A 96 39.69 -26.57 6.40
N GLN A 97 39.86 -26.23 7.68
CA GLN A 97 38.82 -25.62 8.49
C GLN A 97 38.38 -24.27 7.89
N ASP A 98 39.33 -23.41 7.53
CA ASP A 98 39.05 -22.11 6.91
C ASP A 98 38.33 -22.28 5.56
N GLN A 99 38.74 -23.27 4.76
CA GLN A 99 38.05 -23.60 3.52
C GLN A 99 36.60 -24.07 3.76
N THR A 100 36.36 -24.90 4.76
CA THR A 100 34.99 -25.34 5.08
C THR A 100 34.12 -24.20 5.62
N LEU A 101 34.72 -23.27 6.37
CA LEU A 101 34.03 -22.12 6.93
C LEU A 101 33.62 -21.13 5.83
N THR A 102 34.50 -20.87 4.87
CA THR A 102 34.18 -20.06 3.68
C THR A 102 33.07 -20.70 2.84
N GLN A 103 33.12 -22.00 2.60
CA GLN A 103 32.04 -22.72 1.91
C GLN A 103 30.71 -22.63 2.66
N PHE A 104 30.72 -22.75 3.99
CA PHE A 104 29.52 -22.59 4.80
C PHE A 104 28.94 -21.17 4.71
N GLN A 105 29.80 -20.14 4.74
CA GLN A 105 29.37 -18.75 4.57
C GLN A 105 28.77 -18.50 3.18
N GLU A 106 29.37 -19.06 2.12
CA GLU A 106 28.82 -18.99 0.76
C GLU A 106 27.45 -19.67 0.66
N LEU A 107 27.30 -20.87 1.21
CA LEU A 107 26.02 -21.57 1.24
C LEU A 107 24.97 -20.81 2.05
N SER A 108 25.35 -20.26 3.21
CA SER A 108 24.47 -19.41 4.02
C SER A 108 24.03 -18.17 3.25
N GLY A 109 24.94 -17.52 2.53
CA GLY A 109 24.62 -16.38 1.67
C GLY A 109 23.65 -16.74 0.54
N ARG A 110 23.85 -17.90 -0.10
CA ARG A 110 22.95 -18.43 -1.14
C ARG A 110 21.57 -18.77 -0.58
N CYS A 111 21.49 -19.37 0.60
CA CYS A 111 20.23 -19.66 1.28
C CYS A 111 19.47 -18.38 1.62
N ALA A 112 20.14 -17.35 2.16
CA ALA A 112 19.52 -16.06 2.45
C ALA A 112 19.00 -15.38 1.18
N LEU A 113 19.76 -15.41 0.07
CA LEU A 113 19.31 -14.87 -1.21
C LEU A 113 18.08 -15.62 -1.74
N ASN A 114 18.08 -16.95 -1.67
CA ASN A 114 16.96 -17.78 -2.09
C ASN A 114 15.72 -17.54 -1.22
N GLN A 115 15.90 -17.30 0.08
CA GLN A 115 14.80 -16.95 0.99
C GLN A 115 14.18 -15.61 0.60
N VAL A 116 14.99 -14.56 0.37
CA VAL A 116 14.48 -13.26 -0.11
C VAL A 116 13.74 -13.40 -1.44
N ARG A 117 14.25 -14.25 -2.34
CA ARG A 117 13.59 -14.55 -3.62
C ARG A 117 12.26 -15.29 -3.44
N ALA A 118 12.19 -16.26 -2.52
CA ALA A 118 10.96 -16.98 -2.21
C ALA A 118 9.91 -16.03 -1.64
N GLU A 119 10.28 -15.17 -0.68
CA GLU A 119 9.38 -14.15 -0.13
C GLU A 119 8.90 -13.15 -1.19
N ALA A 120 9.74 -12.80 -2.17
CA ALA A 120 9.33 -11.93 -3.27
C ALA A 120 8.29 -12.62 -4.18
N LEU A 121 8.49 -13.91 -4.50
CA LEU A 121 7.54 -14.70 -5.28
C LEU A 121 6.23 -14.90 -4.52
N GLU A 122 6.27 -15.13 -3.21
CA GLU A 122 5.06 -15.23 -2.38
C GLU A 122 4.25 -13.93 -2.42
N ARG A 123 4.91 -12.77 -2.31
CA ARG A 123 4.24 -11.46 -2.47
C ARG A 123 3.63 -11.29 -3.85
N GLU A 124 4.33 -11.69 -4.92
CA GLU A 124 3.79 -11.65 -6.29
C GLU A 124 2.57 -12.57 -6.45
N ILE A 125 2.61 -13.78 -5.88
CA ILE A 125 1.48 -14.70 -5.88
C ILE A 125 0.28 -14.09 -5.15
N SER A 126 0.48 -13.47 -3.98
CA SER A 126 -0.61 -12.80 -3.26
C SER A 126 -1.23 -11.67 -4.07
N VAL A 127 -0.42 -10.83 -4.73
CA VAL A 127 -0.93 -9.75 -5.60
C VAL A 127 -1.72 -10.32 -6.79
N LEU A 128 -1.24 -11.41 -7.39
CA LEU A 128 -1.96 -12.07 -8.48
C LEU A 128 -3.27 -12.70 -8.01
N GLN A 129 -3.31 -13.28 -6.81
CA GLN A 129 -4.53 -13.81 -6.20
C GLN A 129 -5.56 -12.71 -5.95
N GLU A 130 -5.15 -11.57 -5.38
CA GLU A 130 -6.02 -10.41 -5.18
C GLU A 130 -6.59 -9.89 -6.51
N ARG A 131 -5.76 -9.81 -7.56
CA ARG A 131 -6.22 -9.42 -8.90
C ARG A 131 -7.19 -10.42 -9.52
N CYS A 132 -6.96 -11.72 -9.31
CA CYS A 132 -7.88 -12.76 -9.78
C CYS A 132 -9.23 -12.68 -9.04
N GLN A 133 -9.20 -12.45 -7.73
CA GLN A 133 -10.40 -12.30 -6.91
C GLN A 133 -11.21 -11.07 -7.33
N ALA A 134 -10.56 -9.92 -7.50
CA ALA A 134 -11.21 -8.71 -8.02
C ALA A 134 -11.79 -8.93 -9.43
N GLY A 135 -11.12 -9.74 -10.27
CA GLY A 135 -11.63 -10.14 -11.58
C GLY A 135 -12.88 -11.03 -11.50
N MET A 136 -12.93 -11.97 -10.55
CA MET A 136 -14.10 -12.81 -10.30
C MET A 136 -15.28 -11.99 -9.79
N GLU A 137 -15.07 -11.11 -8.82
CA GLU A 137 -16.12 -10.22 -8.30
C GLU A 137 -16.69 -9.31 -9.39
N ALA A 138 -15.85 -8.79 -10.28
CA ALA A 138 -16.30 -8.02 -11.44
C ALA A 138 -17.10 -8.87 -12.45
N ALA A 139 -16.70 -10.12 -12.67
CA ALA A 139 -17.43 -11.05 -13.53
C ALA A 139 -18.81 -11.40 -12.95
N GLU A 140 -18.89 -11.68 -11.65
CA GLU A 140 -20.15 -11.92 -10.94
C GLU A 140 -21.09 -10.70 -11.02
N PHE A 141 -20.54 -9.49 -10.85
CA PHE A 141 -21.30 -8.26 -11.03
C PHE A 141 -21.84 -8.12 -12.45
N HIS A 142 -21.02 -8.40 -13.46
CA HIS A 142 -21.46 -8.37 -14.85
C HIS A 142 -22.50 -9.46 -15.16
N GLU A 143 -22.37 -10.66 -14.60
CA GLU A 143 -23.34 -11.74 -14.76
C GLU A 143 -24.68 -11.39 -14.11
N ALA A 144 -24.68 -10.81 -12.91
CA ALA A 144 -25.88 -10.30 -12.25
C ALA A 144 -26.57 -9.24 -13.11
N ARG A 145 -25.79 -8.28 -13.64
CA ARG A 145 -26.34 -7.25 -14.53
C ARG A 145 -26.91 -7.85 -15.82
N ILE A 146 -26.27 -8.86 -16.40
CA ILE A 146 -26.80 -9.58 -17.56
C ILE A 146 -28.13 -10.24 -17.19
N LYS A 147 -28.21 -10.95 -16.06
CA LYS A 147 -29.45 -11.57 -15.57
C LYS A 147 -30.58 -10.55 -15.43
N ASP A 148 -30.30 -9.40 -14.83
CA ASP A 148 -31.28 -8.31 -14.70
C ASP A 148 -31.76 -7.81 -16.07
N THR A 149 -30.83 -7.50 -16.99
CA THR A 149 -31.20 -7.06 -18.34
C THR A 149 -31.96 -8.12 -19.14
N THR A 150 -31.65 -9.41 -18.96
CA THR A 150 -32.41 -10.50 -19.59
C THR A 150 -33.80 -10.63 -18.99
N HIS A 151 -33.98 -10.37 -17.70
CA HIS A 151 -35.29 -10.34 -17.07
C HIS A 151 -36.13 -9.17 -17.58
N GLU A 152 -35.53 -7.98 -17.69
CA GLU A 152 -36.17 -6.79 -18.30
C GLU A 152 -36.58 -7.06 -19.75
N LEU A 153 -35.69 -7.67 -20.55
CA LEU A 153 -36.03 -8.10 -21.91
C LEU A 153 -37.20 -9.07 -21.93
N GLY A 154 -37.20 -10.09 -21.05
CA GLY A 154 -38.31 -11.03 -20.94
C GLY A 154 -39.64 -10.36 -20.59
N GLN A 155 -39.64 -9.37 -19.69
CA GLN A 155 -40.83 -8.59 -19.37
C GLN A 155 -41.32 -7.76 -20.58
N LEU A 156 -40.40 -7.16 -21.33
CA LEU A 156 -40.73 -6.42 -22.55
C LEU A 156 -41.28 -7.33 -23.65
N GLU A 157 -40.77 -8.55 -23.78
CA GLU A 157 -41.29 -9.55 -24.72
C GLU A 157 -42.71 -9.99 -24.34
N LEU A 158 -42.97 -10.24 -23.06
CA LEU A 158 -44.31 -10.54 -22.56
C LEU A 158 -45.28 -9.37 -22.82
N SER A 159 -44.83 -8.12 -22.61
CA SER A 159 -45.62 -6.93 -22.92
C SER A 159 -45.90 -6.80 -24.42
N ARG A 160 -44.89 -7.00 -25.27
CA ARG A 160 -45.02 -7.01 -26.73
C ARG A 160 -46.03 -8.05 -27.19
N ASP A 161 -45.94 -9.27 -26.66
CA ASP A 161 -46.83 -10.36 -27.05
C ASP A 161 -48.26 -10.12 -26.55
N GLY A 162 -48.43 -9.51 -25.37
CA GLY A 162 -49.71 -9.01 -24.88
C GLY A 162 -50.34 -7.98 -25.81
N ILE A 163 -49.58 -6.94 -26.19
CA ILE A 163 -50.03 -5.90 -27.14
C ILE A 163 -50.37 -6.53 -28.50
N LYS A 164 -49.57 -7.48 -28.98
CA LYS A 164 -49.84 -8.18 -30.24
C LYS A 164 -51.15 -8.97 -30.18
N ALA A 165 -51.44 -9.63 -29.06
CA ALA A 165 -52.70 -10.34 -28.85
C ALA A 165 -53.89 -9.36 -28.84
N GLU A 166 -53.77 -8.22 -28.15
CA GLU A 166 -54.79 -7.15 -28.15
C GLU A 166 -55.02 -6.55 -29.55
N LEU A 167 -53.96 -6.37 -30.34
CA LEU A 167 -54.10 -5.92 -31.72
C LEU A 167 -54.79 -6.97 -32.60
N GLN A 168 -54.53 -8.26 -32.37
CA GLN A 168 -55.22 -9.33 -33.08
C GLN A 168 -56.70 -9.42 -32.72
N THR A 169 -57.07 -9.28 -31.43
CA THR A 169 -58.48 -9.27 -31.02
C THR A 169 -59.19 -8.07 -31.62
N ARG A 170 -58.58 -6.88 -31.54
CA ARG A 170 -59.15 -5.66 -32.11
C ARG A 170 -59.26 -5.72 -33.64
N GLY A 171 -58.29 -6.37 -34.30
CA GLY A 171 -58.35 -6.66 -35.73
C GLY A 171 -59.54 -7.56 -36.11
N ARG A 172 -59.83 -8.59 -35.30
CA ARG A 172 -61.03 -9.44 -35.50
C ARG A 172 -62.31 -8.67 -35.26
N GLU A 173 -62.39 -7.88 -34.19
CA GLU A 173 -63.55 -7.03 -33.90
C GLU A 173 -63.83 -6.06 -35.04
N LEU A 174 -62.77 -5.43 -35.60
CA LEU A 174 -62.90 -4.55 -36.75
C LEU A 174 -63.38 -5.30 -37.99
N ALA A 175 -62.85 -6.49 -38.28
CA ALA A 175 -63.31 -7.33 -39.39
C ALA A 175 -64.79 -7.71 -39.23
N ASP A 176 -65.22 -8.11 -38.04
CA ASP A 176 -66.62 -8.41 -37.74
C ASP A 176 -67.51 -7.16 -37.94
N THR A 177 -67.03 -5.98 -37.55
CA THR A 177 -67.79 -4.72 -37.79
C THR A 177 -67.84 -4.37 -39.28
N GLU A 178 -66.77 -4.61 -40.03
CA GLU A 178 -66.76 -4.40 -41.49
C GLU A 178 -67.73 -5.36 -42.19
N GLU A 179 -67.78 -6.63 -41.78
CA GLU A 179 -68.73 -7.59 -42.32
C GLU A 179 -70.18 -7.20 -42.00
N LYS A 180 -70.46 -6.77 -40.76
CA LYS A 180 -71.78 -6.24 -40.38
C LYS A 180 -72.16 -5.02 -41.21
N LEU A 181 -71.23 -4.09 -41.44
CA LEU A 181 -71.46 -2.91 -42.29
C LEU A 181 -71.67 -3.29 -43.76
N ARG A 182 -70.89 -4.25 -44.30
CA ARG A 182 -71.10 -4.79 -45.65
C ARG A 182 -72.49 -5.41 -45.77
N HIS A 183 -72.91 -6.21 -44.80
CA HIS A 183 -74.24 -6.83 -44.79
C HIS A 183 -75.37 -5.79 -44.70
N ALA A 184 -75.23 -4.78 -43.83
CA ALA A 184 -76.21 -3.69 -43.75
C ALA A 184 -76.28 -2.90 -45.07
N ARG A 185 -75.14 -2.69 -45.74
CA ARG A 185 -75.08 -2.01 -47.03
C ARG A 185 -75.78 -2.82 -48.13
N THR A 186 -75.53 -4.13 -48.22
CA THR A 186 -76.23 -4.99 -49.19
C THR A 186 -77.73 -5.01 -48.92
N GLN A 187 -78.16 -5.05 -47.66
CA GLN A 187 -79.58 -4.93 -47.30
C GLN A 187 -80.17 -3.59 -47.74
N CYS A 188 -79.47 -2.48 -47.54
CA CYS A 188 -79.93 -1.18 -48.04
C CYS A 188 -80.03 -1.17 -49.57
N GLU A 189 -79.05 -1.74 -50.27
CA GLU A 189 -79.07 -1.86 -51.74
C GLU A 189 -80.26 -2.71 -52.21
N GLU A 190 -80.53 -3.85 -51.57
CA GLU A 190 -81.72 -4.68 -51.84
C GLU A 190 -83.03 -3.93 -51.60
N GLU A 191 -83.16 -3.21 -50.48
CA GLU A 191 -84.35 -2.40 -50.20
C GLU A 191 -84.52 -1.25 -51.20
N THR A 192 -83.43 -0.64 -51.67
CA THR A 192 -83.50 0.36 -52.74
C THR A 192 -83.93 -0.25 -54.07
N ALA A 193 -83.46 -1.45 -54.42
CA ALA A 193 -83.88 -2.17 -55.61
C ALA A 193 -85.37 -2.54 -55.53
N ARG A 194 -85.83 -3.06 -54.38
CA ARG A 194 -87.26 -3.33 -54.12
C ARG A 194 -88.10 -2.07 -54.27
N TYR A 195 -87.64 -0.94 -53.74
CA TYR A 195 -88.32 0.34 -53.90
C TYR A 195 -88.40 0.78 -55.38
N GLN A 196 -87.31 0.59 -56.14
CA GLN A 196 -87.29 0.89 -57.58
C GLN A 196 -88.24 0.00 -58.37
N GLU A 197 -88.28 -1.30 -58.10
CA GLU A 197 -89.23 -2.24 -58.71
C GLU A 197 -90.68 -1.86 -58.40
N LEU A 198 -90.96 -1.52 -57.14
CA LEU A 198 -92.30 -1.13 -56.70
C LEU A 198 -92.72 0.21 -57.32
N SER A 199 -91.79 1.16 -57.45
CA SER A 199 -92.00 2.41 -58.20
C SER A 199 -92.28 2.16 -59.68
N ALA A 200 -91.54 1.27 -60.33
CA ALA A 200 -91.76 0.88 -61.72
C ALA A 200 -93.13 0.20 -61.90
N ALA A 201 -93.53 -0.67 -60.98
CA ALA A 201 -94.85 -1.32 -60.98
C ALA A 201 -95.98 -0.28 -60.82
N VAL A 202 -95.84 0.68 -59.90
CA VAL A 202 -96.81 1.78 -59.75
C VAL A 202 -96.93 2.60 -61.04
N ARG A 203 -95.82 2.87 -61.74
CA ARG A 203 -95.85 3.55 -63.03
C ARG A 203 -96.61 2.75 -64.10
N ILE A 204 -96.34 1.44 -64.20
CA ILE A 204 -97.05 0.54 -65.12
C ILE A 204 -98.56 0.51 -64.80
N PHE A 205 -98.94 0.42 -63.53
CA PHE A 205 -100.36 0.47 -63.14
C PHE A 205 -101.01 1.82 -63.44
N ALA A 206 -100.28 2.94 -63.31
CA ALA A 206 -100.77 4.25 -63.70
C ALA A 206 -100.99 4.34 -65.22
N GLU A 207 -100.08 3.80 -66.03
CA GLU A 207 -100.21 3.70 -67.49
C GLU A 207 -101.40 2.80 -67.89
N GLN A 208 -101.55 1.63 -67.28
CA GLN A 208 -102.71 0.75 -67.49
C GLN A 208 -104.03 1.43 -67.11
N ARG A 209 -104.05 2.19 -66.01
CA ARG A 209 -105.23 2.97 -65.61
C ARG A 209 -105.57 4.04 -66.64
N GLN A 210 -104.58 4.75 -67.18
CA GLN A 210 -104.79 5.71 -68.28
C GLN A 210 -105.33 5.02 -69.55
N GLN A 211 -104.76 3.87 -69.94
CA GLN A 211 -105.24 3.09 -71.09
C GLN A 211 -106.69 2.62 -70.89
N SER A 212 -107.02 2.10 -69.70
CA SER A 212 -108.39 1.69 -69.38
C SER A 212 -109.39 2.86 -69.40
N ALA A 213 -108.99 4.04 -68.92
CA ALA A 213 -109.81 5.24 -68.97
C ALA A 213 -110.05 5.73 -70.42
N ALA A 214 -109.04 5.62 -71.28
CA ALA A 214 -109.17 5.93 -72.70
C ALA A 214 -110.15 4.98 -73.40
N VAL A 215 -110.07 3.67 -73.12
CA VAL A 215 -111.03 2.67 -73.66
C VAL A 215 -112.44 2.95 -73.16
N VAL A 216 -112.63 3.29 -71.88
CA VAL A 216 -113.95 3.67 -71.34
C VAL A 216 -114.49 4.90 -72.06
N HIS A 217 -113.66 5.94 -72.26
CA HIS A 217 -114.08 7.15 -72.98
C HIS A 217 -114.46 6.85 -74.44
N GLU A 218 -113.73 5.96 -75.12
CA GLU A 218 -114.07 5.52 -76.47
C GLU A 218 -115.39 4.74 -76.51
N LEU A 219 -115.62 3.85 -75.54
CA LEU A 219 -116.88 3.12 -75.39
C LEU A 219 -118.06 4.07 -75.13
N GLU A 220 -117.88 5.09 -74.27
CA GLU A 220 -118.88 6.13 -74.03
C GLU A 220 -119.21 6.90 -75.32
N SER A 221 -118.18 7.32 -76.08
CA SER A 221 -118.37 7.99 -77.38
C SER A 221 -119.14 7.13 -78.40
N ARG A 222 -119.00 5.80 -78.30
CA ARG A 222 -119.68 4.84 -79.17
C ARG A 222 -121.13 4.63 -78.71
N ILE A 223 -121.38 4.59 -77.41
CA ILE A 223 -122.73 4.55 -76.84
C ILE A 223 -123.52 5.81 -77.24
N ASP A 224 -122.90 6.99 -77.19
CA ASP A 224 -123.56 8.24 -77.60
C ASP A 224 -123.88 8.26 -79.10
N ARG A 225 -122.97 7.76 -79.95
CA ARG A 225 -123.25 7.57 -81.40
C ARG A 225 -124.44 6.65 -81.65
N LEU A 226 -124.46 5.48 -81.00
CA LEU A 226 -125.54 4.50 -81.14
C LEU A 226 -126.89 5.04 -80.63
N ARG A 227 -126.89 5.87 -79.58
CA ARG A 227 -128.10 6.57 -79.12
C ARG A 227 -128.63 7.57 -80.14
N GLY A 228 -127.74 8.28 -80.84
CA GLY A 228 -128.11 9.18 -81.94
C GLY A 228 -128.75 8.44 -83.13
N GLU A 229 -128.17 7.31 -83.53
CA GLU A 229 -128.70 6.47 -84.63
C GLU A 229 -130.09 5.89 -84.30
N TYR A 230 -130.29 5.45 -83.05
CA TYR A 230 -131.59 4.95 -82.59
C TYR A 230 -132.68 6.03 -82.61
N GLN A 231 -132.36 7.28 -82.23
CA GLN A 231 -133.31 8.39 -82.26
C GLN A 231 -133.74 8.77 -83.68
N GLN A 232 -132.84 8.67 -84.67
CA GLN A 232 -133.17 8.93 -86.08
C GLN A 232 -134.08 7.84 -86.69
N ALA A 233 -133.88 6.58 -86.33
CA ALA A 233 -134.73 5.47 -86.80
C ALA A 233 -136.18 5.59 -86.33
N VAL A 234 -136.41 6.11 -85.11
CA VAL A 234 -137.76 6.33 -84.58
C VAL A 234 -138.50 7.44 -85.34
N GLY A 235 -137.81 8.50 -85.78
CA GLY A 235 -138.41 9.57 -86.59
C GLY A 235 -138.93 9.09 -87.94
N ASN A 236 -138.17 8.26 -88.64
CA ASN A 236 -138.51 7.78 -89.99
C ASN A 236 -139.70 6.80 -90.03
N THR A 237 -140.08 6.20 -88.90
CA THR A 237 -141.21 5.25 -88.82
C THR A 237 -142.57 5.91 -88.59
N LEU A 238 -142.61 7.18 -88.18
CA LEU A 238 -143.85 7.94 -88.01
C LEU A 238 -144.30 8.66 -89.30
N GLU A 239 -143.38 8.96 -90.21
CA GLU A 239 -143.68 9.61 -91.50
C GLU A 239 -144.15 8.62 -92.59
N ALA A 240 -143.81 7.33 -92.48
CA ALA A 240 -144.24 6.29 -93.42
C ALA A 240 -145.71 5.85 -93.25
N ARG A 241 -146.37 6.19 -92.14
CA ARG A 241 -147.76 5.79 -91.84
C ARG A 241 -148.81 6.75 -92.43
N ALA A 242 -148.40 7.92 -92.91
CA ALA A 242 -149.30 8.92 -93.49
C ALA A 242 -149.54 8.75 -95.01
N ALA A 243 -148.81 7.87 -95.70
CA ALA A 243 -148.81 7.79 -97.17
C ALA A 243 -149.68 6.67 -97.79
N GLN A 244 -150.46 5.90 -97.00
CA GLN A 244 -151.06 4.64 -97.46
C GLN A 244 -152.60 4.63 -97.63
N GLN A 245 -153.28 5.79 -97.66
CA GLN A 245 -154.76 5.87 -97.78
C GLN A 245 -155.31 6.42 -99.13
N HIS A 246 -154.54 6.42 -100.22
CA HIS A 246 -154.98 7.03 -101.50
C HIS A 246 -154.90 6.15 -102.75
N ALA A 247 -154.95 4.82 -102.64
CA ALA A 247 -154.92 3.96 -103.84
C ALA A 247 -155.85 2.74 -103.79
N GLU A 248 -157.10 2.95 -103.40
CA GLU A 248 -158.22 2.10 -103.79
C GLU A 248 -159.15 2.91 -104.70
N THR A 249 -159.23 2.57 -106.00
CA THR A 249 -160.45 2.49 -106.84
C THR A 249 -160.05 2.41 -108.32
N ASP A 250 -160.09 1.20 -108.90
CA ASP A 250 -160.71 0.87 -110.21
C ASP A 250 -160.27 -0.56 -110.64
N ARG A 251 -161.03 -1.61 -110.31
CA ARG A 251 -162.17 -2.16 -111.10
C ARG A 251 -161.73 -3.35 -111.98
N ARG A 252 -161.85 -4.62 -111.58
CA ARG A 252 -163.06 -5.48 -111.58
C ARG A 252 -163.97 -5.36 -112.81
N GLY A 253 -163.85 -6.31 -113.74
CA GLY A 253 -164.91 -6.59 -114.72
C GLY A 253 -164.54 -7.64 -115.77
N VAL A 254 -164.99 -8.88 -115.52
CA VAL A 254 -165.35 -9.93 -116.52
C VAL A 254 -164.14 -10.64 -117.18
N GLN A 255 -163.77 -11.90 -116.92
CA GLN A 255 -164.40 -13.10 -116.32
C GLN A 255 -165.64 -13.62 -117.03
N ALA A 256 -165.46 -14.21 -118.22
CA ALA A 256 -166.06 -15.47 -118.66
C ALA A 256 -165.47 -15.86 -120.04
N ASP A 257 -165.45 -17.17 -120.32
CA ASP A 257 -165.17 -17.80 -121.62
C ASP A 257 -163.71 -18.21 -121.92
N LEU A 258 -163.19 -18.96 -120.96
CA LEU A 258 -162.41 -20.18 -121.17
C LEU A 258 -163.12 -21.13 -122.16
N LYS A 259 -162.34 -21.98 -122.85
CA LYS A 259 -162.74 -23.32 -123.37
C LYS A 259 -163.05 -23.48 -124.86
N VAL A 260 -162.35 -22.79 -125.75
CA VAL A 260 -162.17 -23.32 -127.11
C VAL A 260 -160.85 -22.83 -127.66
N HIS A 261 -159.91 -23.61 -128.16
CA HIS A 261 -159.56 -25.02 -128.07
C HIS A 261 -158.23 -25.01 -128.83
N GLN A 262 -157.09 -25.27 -128.21
CA GLN A 262 -156.67 -26.64 -127.91
C GLN A 262 -156.48 -27.55 -129.15
N ASP A 263 -156.91 -27.16 -130.35
CA ASP A 263 -156.71 -27.99 -131.56
C ASP A 263 -155.43 -27.62 -132.33
N ARG A 264 -154.71 -26.57 -131.91
CA ARG A 264 -153.44 -26.15 -132.52
C ARG A 264 -152.20 -26.85 -131.94
N LEU A 265 -152.39 -27.74 -130.97
CA LEU A 265 -151.34 -28.42 -130.19
C LEU A 265 -150.76 -29.68 -130.87
N ALA A 266 -151.43 -30.25 -131.88
CA ALA A 266 -151.05 -31.55 -132.45
C ALA A 266 -149.90 -31.51 -133.49
N SER A 267 -149.60 -30.34 -134.07
CA SER A 267 -148.58 -30.22 -135.14
C SER A 267 -147.15 -30.03 -134.63
N THR A 268 -146.96 -29.67 -133.35
CA THR A 268 -145.64 -29.43 -132.75
C THR A 268 -145.05 -30.67 -132.06
N GLN A 269 -145.84 -31.74 -131.90
CA GLN A 269 -145.43 -32.95 -131.19
C GLN A 269 -144.52 -33.88 -132.01
N ALA A 270 -144.48 -33.75 -133.35
CA ALA A 270 -143.61 -34.58 -134.21
C ALA A 270 -142.13 -34.14 -134.21
N GLU A 271 -141.84 -32.86 -133.95
CA GLU A 271 -140.47 -32.32 -133.87
C GLU A 271 -139.79 -32.62 -132.52
N HIS A 272 -140.59 -32.90 -131.48
CA HIS A 272 -140.10 -33.22 -130.13
C HIS A 272 -139.51 -34.64 -130.00
N ALA A 273 -139.97 -35.59 -130.82
CA ALA A 273 -139.48 -36.98 -130.73
C ALA A 273 -138.04 -37.14 -131.27
N ALA A 274 -137.66 -36.36 -132.29
CA ALA A 274 -136.31 -36.38 -132.85
C ALA A 274 -135.27 -35.67 -131.95
N THR A 275 -135.70 -34.71 -131.14
CA THR A 275 -134.85 -34.05 -130.14
C THR A 275 -134.66 -34.92 -128.89
N GLN A 276 -135.65 -35.74 -128.52
CA GLN A 276 -135.55 -36.67 -127.38
C GLN A 276 -134.48 -37.75 -127.58
N ALA A 277 -134.40 -38.38 -128.77
CA ALA A 277 -133.43 -39.43 -129.04
C ALA A 277 -131.96 -38.95 -129.04
N ARG A 278 -131.72 -37.67 -129.41
CA ARG A 278 -130.39 -37.03 -129.29
C ARG A 278 -130.03 -36.72 -127.83
N LEU A 279 -131.03 -36.45 -127.00
CA LEU A 279 -130.88 -36.13 -125.57
C LEU A 279 -130.47 -37.37 -124.77
N ASP A 280 -131.04 -38.53 -125.09
CA ASP A 280 -130.69 -39.80 -124.43
C ASP A 280 -129.24 -40.24 -124.73
N THR A 281 -128.77 -40.05 -125.98
CA THR A 281 -127.36 -40.34 -126.33
C THR A 281 -126.38 -39.35 -125.69
N THR A 282 -126.80 -38.11 -125.44
CA THR A 282 -125.98 -37.16 -124.66
C THR A 282 -125.98 -37.49 -123.17
N ASN A 283 -127.09 -37.97 -122.60
CA ASN A 283 -127.18 -38.37 -121.20
C ASN A 283 -126.36 -39.64 -120.89
N GLU A 284 -126.32 -40.63 -121.78
CA GLU A 284 -125.44 -41.80 -121.60
C GLU A 284 -123.96 -41.42 -121.62
N LYS A 285 -123.56 -40.49 -122.51
CA LYS A 285 -122.18 -39.96 -122.53
C LYS A 285 -121.88 -39.12 -121.29
N LEU A 286 -122.85 -38.36 -120.79
CA LEU A 286 -122.70 -37.56 -119.57
C LEU A 286 -122.51 -38.47 -118.34
N SER A 287 -123.33 -39.52 -118.22
CA SER A 287 -123.22 -40.51 -117.13
C SER A 287 -121.89 -41.26 -117.15
N ALA A 288 -121.38 -41.61 -118.35
CA ALA A 288 -120.06 -42.19 -118.49
C ALA A 288 -118.95 -41.21 -118.06
N THR A 289 -119.07 -39.91 -118.37
CA THR A 289 -118.13 -38.88 -117.91
C THR A 289 -118.23 -38.59 -116.41
N GLU A 290 -119.42 -38.72 -115.81
CA GLU A 290 -119.62 -38.59 -114.36
C GLU A 290 -118.96 -39.75 -113.60
N LEU A 291 -119.11 -40.99 -114.09
CA LEU A 291 -118.41 -42.15 -113.55
C LEU A 291 -116.87 -42.03 -113.64
N ASP A 292 -116.35 -41.53 -114.77
CA ASP A 292 -114.92 -41.31 -114.97
C ASP A 292 -114.38 -40.16 -114.08
N LEU A 293 -115.21 -39.13 -113.84
CA LEU A 293 -114.91 -38.05 -112.90
C LEU A 293 -114.90 -38.52 -111.44
N ASP A 294 -115.82 -39.38 -111.03
CA ASP A 294 -115.86 -39.93 -109.68
C ASP A 294 -114.72 -40.93 -109.42
N ALA A 295 -114.34 -41.73 -110.44
CA ALA A 295 -113.13 -42.55 -110.39
C ALA A 295 -111.87 -41.68 -110.23
N ARG A 296 -111.74 -40.61 -111.02
CA ARG A 296 -110.64 -39.64 -110.86
C ARG A 296 -110.65 -38.95 -109.50
N ARG A 297 -111.82 -38.63 -108.94
CA ARG A 297 -111.92 -38.06 -107.59
C ARG A 297 -111.49 -39.03 -106.50
N GLN A 298 -111.80 -40.33 -106.64
CA GLN A 298 -111.29 -41.36 -105.72
C GLN A 298 -109.78 -41.54 -105.85
N GLU A 299 -109.23 -41.53 -107.06
CA GLU A 299 -107.78 -41.54 -107.27
C GLU A 299 -107.11 -40.32 -106.64
N LEU A 300 -107.67 -39.12 -106.82
CA LEU A 300 -107.14 -37.89 -106.24
C LEU A 300 -107.25 -37.87 -104.72
N ALA A 301 -108.32 -38.44 -104.15
CA ALA A 301 -108.47 -38.61 -102.70
C ALA A 301 -107.43 -39.60 -102.14
N SER A 302 -107.17 -40.72 -102.81
CA SER A 302 -106.13 -41.68 -102.40
C SER A 302 -104.71 -41.12 -102.57
N ALA A 303 -104.50 -40.28 -103.59
CA ALA A 303 -103.26 -39.54 -103.78
C ALA A 303 -103.04 -38.50 -102.69
N ASN A 304 -104.07 -37.72 -102.32
CA ASN A 304 -104.00 -36.77 -101.20
C ASN A 304 -103.77 -37.47 -99.86
N GLN A 305 -104.40 -38.62 -99.62
CA GLN A 305 -104.17 -39.40 -98.41
C GLN A 305 -102.74 -39.98 -98.36
N SER A 306 -102.20 -40.40 -99.51
CA SER A 306 -100.80 -40.83 -99.62
C SER A 306 -99.83 -39.67 -99.42
N LEU A 307 -100.20 -38.46 -99.89
CA LEU A 307 -99.45 -37.25 -99.66
C LEU A 307 -99.43 -36.89 -98.17
N ASP A 308 -100.58 -36.88 -97.48
CA ASP A 308 -100.67 -36.63 -96.03
C ASP A 308 -99.87 -37.65 -95.20
N ILE A 309 -99.88 -38.92 -95.60
CA ILE A 309 -99.02 -39.95 -95.00
C ILE A 309 -97.54 -39.65 -95.26
N ALA A 310 -97.19 -39.14 -96.44
CA ALA A 310 -95.82 -38.73 -96.75
C ALA A 310 -95.41 -37.48 -95.96
N THR A 311 -96.26 -36.47 -95.81
CA THR A 311 -95.98 -35.25 -95.01
C THR A 311 -95.86 -35.57 -93.53
N THR A 312 -96.71 -36.44 -92.98
CA THR A 312 -96.59 -36.89 -91.58
C THR A 312 -95.35 -37.75 -91.34
N ARG A 313 -94.93 -38.55 -92.33
CA ARG A 313 -93.63 -39.26 -92.28
C ARG A 313 -92.47 -38.29 -92.36
N LEU A 314 -92.55 -37.26 -93.20
CA LEU A 314 -91.49 -36.26 -93.34
C LEU A 314 -91.31 -35.47 -92.03
N SER A 315 -92.41 -35.01 -91.42
CA SER A 315 -92.34 -34.31 -90.13
C SER A 315 -91.85 -35.22 -89.00
N ALA A 316 -92.23 -36.51 -89.00
CA ALA A 316 -91.66 -37.48 -88.08
C ALA A 316 -90.15 -37.65 -88.30
N THR A 317 -89.68 -37.70 -89.56
CA THR A 317 -88.24 -37.76 -89.85
C THR A 317 -87.49 -36.49 -89.43
N GLU A 318 -88.07 -35.31 -89.63
CA GLU A 318 -87.51 -34.03 -89.17
C GLU A 318 -87.40 -33.99 -87.64
N HIS A 319 -88.42 -34.46 -86.92
CA HIS A 319 -88.34 -34.59 -85.46
C HIS A 319 -87.28 -35.60 -85.01
N THR A 320 -87.13 -36.73 -85.71
CA THR A 320 -86.05 -37.69 -85.39
C THR A 320 -84.66 -37.13 -85.70
N LEU A 321 -84.53 -36.31 -86.75
CA LEU A 321 -83.28 -35.68 -87.12
C LEU A 321 -82.90 -34.61 -86.07
N ALA A 322 -83.84 -33.75 -85.68
CA ALA A 322 -83.62 -32.76 -84.62
C ALA A 322 -83.29 -33.41 -83.27
N ALA A 323 -83.93 -34.54 -82.95
CA ALA A 323 -83.58 -35.32 -81.76
C ALA A 323 -82.19 -35.95 -81.85
N ALA A 324 -81.79 -36.41 -83.04
CA ALA A 324 -80.44 -36.93 -83.29
C ALA A 324 -79.37 -35.82 -83.20
N GLU A 325 -79.65 -34.62 -83.71
CA GLU A 325 -78.76 -33.45 -83.62
C GLU A 325 -78.56 -32.99 -82.17
N LEU A 326 -79.64 -32.92 -81.37
CA LEU A 326 -79.55 -32.65 -79.93
C LEU A 326 -78.77 -33.74 -79.18
N SER A 327 -78.97 -35.00 -79.56
CA SER A 327 -78.19 -36.12 -79.00
C SER A 327 -76.71 -36.04 -79.40
N LEU A 328 -76.39 -35.63 -80.63
CA LEU A 328 -75.03 -35.47 -81.10
C LEU A 328 -74.32 -34.33 -80.37
N ALA A 329 -74.98 -33.17 -80.23
CA ALA A 329 -74.46 -32.04 -79.45
C ALA A 329 -74.23 -32.43 -77.98
N SER A 330 -75.13 -33.21 -77.38
CA SER A 330 -74.93 -33.76 -76.02
C SER A 330 -73.74 -34.73 -75.94
N VAL A 331 -73.50 -35.52 -76.99
CA VAL A 331 -72.34 -36.42 -77.08
C VAL A 331 -71.05 -35.62 -77.27
N GLU A 332 -71.05 -34.58 -78.08
CA GLU A 332 -69.90 -33.68 -78.27
C GLU A 332 -69.54 -32.94 -76.98
N GLU A 333 -70.53 -32.46 -76.22
CA GLU A 333 -70.31 -31.85 -74.90
C GLU A 333 -69.76 -32.87 -73.89
N LYS A 334 -70.29 -34.11 -73.88
CA LYS A 334 -69.73 -35.21 -73.07
C LYS A 334 -68.31 -35.58 -73.52
N LEU A 335 -68.01 -35.51 -74.81
CA LEU A 335 -66.68 -35.78 -75.35
C LEU A 335 -65.69 -34.66 -74.97
N ALA A 336 -66.11 -33.41 -75.02
CA ALA A 336 -65.31 -32.26 -74.60
C ALA A 336 -65.03 -32.29 -73.09
N THR A 337 -66.04 -32.60 -72.26
CA THR A 337 -65.88 -32.73 -70.80
C THR A 337 -65.05 -33.95 -70.41
N THR A 338 -65.13 -35.05 -71.16
CA THR A 338 -64.22 -36.19 -70.97
C THR A 338 -62.79 -35.87 -71.43
N GLY A 339 -62.62 -35.14 -72.53
CA GLY A 339 -61.32 -34.61 -72.97
C GLY A 339 -60.65 -33.74 -71.90
N GLN A 340 -61.37 -32.76 -71.34
CA GLN A 340 -60.87 -31.94 -70.23
C GLN A 340 -60.52 -32.77 -68.99
N ARG A 341 -61.29 -33.83 -68.69
CA ARG A 341 -60.97 -34.78 -67.61
C ARG A 341 -59.71 -35.58 -67.90
N PHE A 342 -59.46 -35.99 -69.13
CA PHE A 342 -58.23 -36.66 -69.52
C PHE A 342 -57.03 -35.72 -69.44
N ASP A 343 -57.16 -34.46 -69.86
CA ASP A 343 -56.10 -33.46 -69.73
C ASP A 343 -55.79 -33.16 -68.26
N PHE A 344 -56.82 -33.01 -67.43
CA PHE A 344 -56.64 -32.86 -65.98
C PHE A 344 -56.01 -34.10 -65.34
N SER A 345 -56.43 -35.30 -65.75
CA SER A 345 -55.84 -36.55 -65.30
C SER A 345 -54.39 -36.70 -65.75
N ALA A 346 -54.03 -36.23 -66.95
CA ALA A 346 -52.67 -36.26 -67.47
C ALA A 346 -51.77 -35.27 -66.74
N GLN A 347 -52.27 -34.06 -66.45
CA GLN A 347 -51.57 -33.08 -65.60
C GLN A 347 -51.39 -33.60 -64.18
N ALA A 348 -52.41 -34.25 -63.61
CA ALA A 348 -52.30 -34.89 -62.31
C ALA A 348 -51.27 -36.03 -62.32
N LEU A 349 -51.24 -36.84 -63.38
CA LEU A 349 -50.24 -37.90 -63.52
C LEU A 349 -48.82 -37.33 -63.59
N ALA A 350 -48.60 -36.30 -64.41
CA ALA A 350 -47.31 -35.62 -64.53
C ALA A 350 -46.84 -35.02 -63.21
N ALA A 351 -47.75 -34.39 -62.45
CA ALA A 351 -47.46 -33.88 -61.10
C ALA A 351 -47.11 -35.02 -60.13
N THR A 352 -47.80 -36.16 -60.19
CA THR A 352 -47.44 -37.33 -59.37
C THR A 352 -46.12 -37.97 -59.78
N GLU A 353 -45.74 -37.94 -61.05
CA GLU A 353 -44.44 -38.42 -61.52
C GLU A 353 -43.30 -37.53 -61.05
N GLU A 354 -43.48 -36.20 -61.05
CA GLU A 354 -42.51 -35.25 -60.49
C GLU A 354 -42.39 -35.38 -58.97
N GLU A 355 -43.52 -35.57 -58.26
CA GLU A 355 -43.52 -35.91 -56.84
C GLU A 355 -42.84 -37.26 -56.54
N LEU A 356 -42.95 -38.24 -57.45
CA LEU A 356 -42.30 -39.53 -57.31
C LEU A 356 -40.78 -39.41 -57.52
N ALA A 357 -40.36 -38.63 -58.51
CA ALA A 357 -38.94 -38.36 -58.79
C ALA A 357 -38.28 -37.62 -57.62
N THR A 358 -38.91 -36.57 -57.10
CA THR A 358 -38.42 -35.84 -55.91
C THR A 358 -38.37 -36.74 -54.67
N ARG A 359 -39.34 -37.63 -54.47
CA ARG A 359 -39.30 -38.64 -53.40
C ARG A 359 -38.19 -39.67 -53.62
N GLN A 360 -37.90 -40.07 -54.86
CA GLN A 360 -36.78 -40.97 -55.17
C GLN A 360 -35.43 -40.32 -54.89
N ASP A 361 -35.26 -39.05 -55.23
CA ASP A 361 -34.05 -38.30 -54.92
C ASP A 361 -33.85 -38.17 -53.41
N LEU A 362 -34.91 -37.83 -52.66
CA LEU A 362 -34.89 -37.79 -51.20
C LEU A 362 -34.58 -39.16 -50.57
N LEU A 363 -35.13 -40.25 -51.13
CA LEU A 363 -34.80 -41.62 -50.72
C LEU A 363 -33.34 -41.98 -51.02
N SER A 364 -32.77 -41.45 -52.10
CA SER A 364 -31.36 -41.65 -52.44
C SER A 364 -30.45 -40.88 -51.48
N ASP A 365 -30.80 -39.65 -51.12
CA ASP A 365 -30.06 -38.81 -50.17
C ASP A 365 -30.13 -39.36 -48.75
N THR A 366 -31.30 -39.82 -48.32
CA THR A 366 -31.46 -40.49 -47.02
C THR A 366 -30.71 -41.82 -46.97
N ARG A 367 -30.69 -42.61 -48.05
CA ARG A 367 -29.80 -43.79 -48.15
C ARG A 367 -28.33 -43.41 -48.05
N ARG A 368 -27.91 -42.33 -48.70
CA ARG A 368 -26.53 -41.84 -48.61
C ARG A 368 -26.18 -41.41 -47.19
N GLN A 369 -27.06 -40.66 -46.53
CA GLN A 369 -26.90 -40.28 -45.12
C GLN A 369 -26.87 -41.50 -44.20
N LEU A 370 -27.69 -42.52 -44.46
CA LEU A 370 -27.68 -43.79 -43.73
C LEU A 370 -26.32 -44.49 -43.90
N THR A 371 -25.79 -44.58 -45.12
CA THR A 371 -24.45 -45.17 -45.33
C THR A 371 -23.34 -44.39 -44.61
N VAL A 372 -23.41 -43.05 -44.60
CA VAL A 372 -22.46 -42.23 -43.83
C VAL A 372 -22.60 -42.49 -42.33
N ALA A 373 -23.82 -42.58 -41.82
CA ALA A 373 -24.08 -42.93 -40.42
C ALA A 373 -23.60 -44.34 -40.07
N GLU A 374 -23.79 -45.32 -40.97
CA GLU A 374 -23.29 -46.69 -40.82
C GLU A 374 -21.76 -46.73 -40.79
N THR A 375 -21.08 -45.97 -41.66
CA THR A 375 -19.61 -45.87 -41.63
C THR A 375 -19.10 -45.16 -40.37
N ALA A 376 -19.79 -44.13 -39.89
CA ALA A 376 -19.48 -43.47 -38.62
C ALA A 376 -19.71 -44.42 -37.44
N LEU A 377 -20.80 -45.21 -37.46
CA LEU A 377 -21.09 -46.22 -36.45
C LEU A 377 -20.03 -47.34 -36.46
N ALA A 378 -19.58 -47.78 -37.64
CA ALA A 378 -18.48 -48.73 -37.76
C ALA A 378 -17.17 -48.17 -37.19
N SER A 379 -16.86 -46.90 -37.47
CA SER A 379 -15.65 -46.25 -36.94
C SER A 379 -15.68 -46.07 -35.40
N THR A 380 -16.85 -45.72 -34.85
CA THR A 380 -17.02 -45.62 -33.39
C THR A 380 -17.00 -47.00 -32.74
N THR A 381 -17.59 -48.01 -33.38
CA THR A 381 -17.52 -49.41 -32.91
C THR A 381 -16.08 -49.91 -32.90
N GLN A 382 -15.28 -49.57 -33.91
CA GLN A 382 -13.85 -49.88 -33.97
C GLN A 382 -13.08 -49.18 -32.87
N ALA A 383 -13.30 -47.87 -32.65
CA ALA A 383 -12.68 -47.15 -31.53
C ALA A 383 -13.09 -47.74 -30.16
N LEU A 384 -14.33 -48.23 -30.03
CA LEU A 384 -14.83 -48.91 -28.84
C LEU A 384 -14.17 -50.29 -28.66
N GLN A 385 -13.86 -50.98 -29.76
CA GLN A 385 -13.08 -52.21 -29.74
C GLN A 385 -11.62 -51.96 -29.36
N ASP A 386 -11.00 -50.91 -29.86
CA ASP A 386 -9.63 -50.51 -29.53
C ASP A 386 -9.53 -50.10 -28.05
N THR A 387 -10.51 -49.35 -27.53
CA THR A 387 -10.61 -49.05 -26.10
C THR A 387 -10.86 -50.28 -25.25
N ARG A 388 -11.67 -51.26 -25.70
CA ARG A 388 -11.79 -52.56 -25.02
C ARG A 388 -10.50 -53.36 -25.04
N GLN A 389 -9.72 -53.32 -26.12
CA GLN A 389 -8.40 -53.95 -26.17
C GLN A 389 -7.43 -53.27 -25.21
N ASN A 390 -7.43 -51.94 -25.15
CA ASN A 390 -6.64 -51.19 -24.18
C ASN A 390 -7.07 -51.47 -22.74
N LEU A 391 -8.39 -51.57 -22.49
CA LEU A 391 -8.93 -51.96 -21.20
C LEU A 391 -8.48 -53.38 -20.84
N GLY A 392 -8.58 -54.33 -21.77
CA GLY A 392 -8.06 -55.70 -21.59
C GLY A 392 -6.55 -55.73 -21.33
N ALA A 393 -5.77 -54.86 -21.97
CA ALA A 393 -4.35 -54.71 -21.69
C ALA A 393 -4.10 -54.09 -20.30
N THR A 394 -4.95 -53.17 -19.84
CA THR A 394 -4.88 -52.64 -18.47
C THR A 394 -5.34 -53.66 -17.43
N GLU A 395 -6.35 -54.47 -17.73
CA GLU A 395 -6.79 -55.60 -16.92
C GLU A 395 -5.69 -56.65 -16.84
N GLN A 396 -4.99 -56.95 -17.94
CA GLN A 396 -3.80 -57.80 -17.93
C GLN A 396 -2.68 -57.20 -17.08
N ARG A 397 -2.41 -55.90 -17.17
CA ARG A 397 -1.46 -55.23 -16.27
C ARG A 397 -1.92 -55.29 -14.82
N HIS A 398 -3.23 -55.23 -14.56
CA HIS A 398 -3.79 -55.39 -13.22
C HIS A 398 -3.67 -56.84 -12.75
N THR A 399 -3.87 -57.85 -13.61
CA THR A 399 -3.63 -59.25 -13.25
C THR A 399 -2.15 -59.52 -13.04
N ASP A 400 -1.26 -58.90 -13.82
CA ASP A 400 0.19 -58.98 -13.63
C ASP A 400 0.60 -58.24 -12.35
N ALA A 401 0.01 -57.09 -12.06
CA ALA A 401 0.20 -56.37 -10.81
C ALA A 401 -0.38 -57.15 -9.63
N SER A 402 -1.50 -57.86 -9.80
CA SER A 402 -2.11 -58.74 -8.81
C SER A 402 -1.32 -60.03 -8.64
N ALA A 403 -0.65 -60.54 -9.68
CA ALA A 403 0.28 -61.65 -9.60
C ALA A 403 1.57 -61.22 -8.91
N ARG A 404 2.04 -59.99 -9.18
CA ARG A 404 3.09 -59.34 -8.42
C ARG A 404 2.67 -59.15 -6.97
N LEU A 405 1.43 -58.75 -6.73
CA LEU A 405 0.86 -58.58 -5.40
C LEU A 405 0.75 -59.93 -4.70
N ALA A 406 0.37 -61.00 -5.41
CA ALA A 406 0.38 -62.36 -4.92
C ALA A 406 1.81 -62.85 -4.63
N THR A 407 2.82 -62.48 -5.44
CA THR A 407 4.22 -62.73 -5.08
C THR A 407 4.66 -61.88 -3.89
N THR A 408 4.19 -60.64 -3.75
CA THR A 408 4.45 -59.85 -2.53
C THR A 408 3.69 -60.40 -1.34
N GLU A 409 2.54 -61.03 -1.52
CA GLU A 409 1.80 -61.77 -0.50
C GLU A 409 2.54 -63.06 -0.16
N GLN A 410 3.20 -63.69 -1.13
CA GLN A 410 4.05 -64.86 -0.93
C GLN A 410 5.35 -64.47 -0.21
N GLU A 411 5.93 -63.31 -0.53
CA GLU A 411 7.03 -62.67 0.19
C GLU A 411 6.58 -62.20 1.56
N LEU A 412 5.36 -61.68 1.70
CA LEU A 412 4.74 -61.32 2.97
C LEU A 412 4.43 -62.59 3.76
N GLN A 413 4.18 -63.72 3.11
CA GLN A 413 3.98 -65.02 3.72
C GLN A 413 5.30 -65.68 4.08
N ALA A 414 6.36 -65.44 3.32
CA ALA A 414 7.73 -65.70 3.76
C ALA A 414 8.10 -64.77 4.93
N CYS A 415 7.63 -63.52 4.90
CA CYS A 415 7.71 -62.56 5.99
C CYS A 415 6.79 -62.96 7.15
N SER A 416 5.73 -63.74 6.90
CA SER A 416 4.79 -64.27 7.89
C SER A 416 5.26 -65.59 8.45
N GLN A 417 6.09 -66.33 7.73
CA GLN A 417 6.88 -67.47 8.22
C GLN A 417 8.09 -66.96 9.00
N ALA A 418 8.71 -65.87 8.56
CA ALA A 418 9.66 -65.12 9.36
C ALA A 418 8.94 -64.53 10.57
N LEU A 419 7.70 -64.04 10.42
CA LEU A 419 6.83 -63.63 11.50
C LEU A 419 6.49 -64.84 12.34
N ALA A 420 6.31 -66.04 11.81
CA ALA A 420 6.04 -67.26 12.56
C ALA A 420 7.27 -67.68 13.36
N SER A 421 8.48 -67.45 12.84
CA SER A 421 9.72 -67.51 13.62
C SER A 421 9.75 -66.38 14.66
N THR A 422 9.20 -65.20 14.36
CA THR A 422 8.92 -64.18 15.36
C THR A 422 7.76 -64.55 16.25
N GLU A 423 6.89 -65.51 15.89
CA GLU A 423 5.74 -66.03 16.62
C GLU A 423 6.15 -67.18 17.51
N GLU A 424 7.29 -67.80 17.21
CA GLU A 424 8.05 -68.72 18.05
C GLU A 424 8.89 -67.90 19.05
N LYS A 425 9.47 -66.77 18.61
CA LYS A 425 9.88 -65.69 19.52
C LYS A 425 8.68 -65.06 20.24
N LEU A 426 7.50 -65.10 19.64
CA LEU A 426 6.21 -64.76 20.24
C LEU A 426 5.65 -65.92 21.03
N ALA A 427 6.17 -67.13 20.92
CA ALA A 427 5.73 -68.30 21.68
C ALA A 427 6.51 -68.31 22.99
N THR A 428 7.80 -67.99 22.91
CA THR A 428 8.66 -67.65 24.04
C THR A 428 8.27 -66.32 24.68
N THR A 429 7.91 -65.28 23.91
CA THR A 429 7.23 -64.11 24.49
C THR A 429 5.77 -64.38 24.83
N ARG A 430 5.08 -65.39 24.31
CA ARG A 430 3.74 -65.87 24.74
C ARG A 430 3.85 -66.67 26.01
N GLN A 431 4.99 -67.28 26.31
CA GLN A 431 5.35 -67.91 27.57
C GLN A 431 5.61 -66.84 28.62
N LYS A 432 6.34 -65.78 28.22
CA LYS A 432 6.39 -64.52 28.99
C LYS A 432 5.04 -63.81 29.03
N LEU A 433 4.19 -63.98 28.02
CA LEU A 433 2.81 -63.50 27.95
C LEU A 433 1.90 -64.46 28.71
N THR A 434 2.26 -65.70 29.03
CA THR A 434 1.44 -66.59 29.85
C THR A 434 1.71 -66.25 31.29
N ALA A 435 2.98 -66.06 31.63
CA ALA A 435 3.38 -65.35 32.84
C ALA A 435 2.78 -63.94 32.88
N ALA A 436 2.72 -63.24 31.73
CA ALA A 436 2.07 -61.95 31.60
C ALA A 436 0.58 -62.01 31.24
N LEU A 437 -0.08 -63.19 31.23
CA LEU A 437 -1.52 -63.51 31.08
C LEU A 437 -2.06 -64.09 32.37
N GLU A 438 -1.19 -64.60 33.25
CA GLU A 438 -1.39 -64.67 34.69
C GLU A 438 -1.19 -63.27 35.28
N HIS A 439 -0.24 -62.49 34.74
CA HIS A 439 -0.17 -61.05 34.98
C HIS A 439 -1.22 -60.30 34.18
N LEU A 440 -1.65 -60.75 32.99
CA LEU A 440 -2.77 -60.15 32.25
C LEU A 440 -4.08 -60.58 32.86
N GLY A 441 -4.13 -61.73 33.52
CA GLY A 441 -5.24 -62.34 34.23
C GLY A 441 -5.42 -61.69 35.58
N ARG A 442 -4.33 -61.38 36.27
CA ARG A 442 -4.28 -60.42 37.37
C ARG A 442 -4.50 -59.01 36.90
N THR A 443 -4.01 -58.63 35.73
CA THR A 443 -4.38 -57.36 35.11
C THR A 443 -5.67 -57.46 34.35
N GLU A 444 -6.43 -58.56 34.35
CA GLU A 444 -7.74 -58.73 33.69
C GLU A 444 -8.74 -58.85 34.80
N GLU A 445 -8.38 -59.38 35.96
CA GLU A 445 -9.03 -59.07 37.23
C GLU A 445 -8.76 -57.63 37.60
N ASP A 446 -7.55 -57.09 37.42
CA ASP A 446 -7.30 -55.65 37.58
C ASP A 446 -7.81 -54.90 36.36
N ILE A 447 -7.96 -55.43 35.13
CA ILE A 447 -8.66 -54.76 34.01
C ILE A 447 -10.15 -54.96 34.12
N ILE A 448 -10.70 -55.95 34.81
CA ILE A 448 -12.15 -56.12 35.10
C ILE A 448 -12.48 -55.36 36.37
N LEU A 449 -11.56 -55.22 37.32
CA LEU A 449 -11.68 -54.31 38.46
C LEU A 449 -11.34 -52.89 38.04
N THR A 450 -10.41 -52.66 37.11
CA THR A 450 -10.13 -51.37 36.46
C THR A 450 -11.01 -51.10 35.28
N SER A 451 -11.83 -52.02 34.75
CA SER A 451 -12.93 -51.81 33.79
C SER A 451 -14.30 -51.95 34.44
N ARG A 452 -14.42 -52.46 35.66
CA ARG A 452 -15.49 -52.09 36.58
C ARG A 452 -15.16 -50.79 37.27
N HIS A 453 -13.90 -50.49 37.54
CA HIS A 453 -13.48 -49.13 37.85
C HIS A 453 -13.39 -48.30 36.58
N LEU A 454 -13.24 -48.82 35.36
CA LEU A 454 -13.29 -48.00 34.13
C LEU A 454 -14.73 -47.90 33.72
N ALA A 455 -15.62 -48.85 33.97
CA ALA A 455 -17.05 -48.77 33.70
C ALA A 455 -17.80 -48.10 34.85
N ALA A 456 -17.28 -48.12 36.08
CA ALA A 456 -17.72 -47.25 37.16
C ALA A 456 -16.97 -45.93 37.14
N SER A 457 -15.78 -45.84 36.56
CA SER A 457 -15.14 -44.57 36.19
C SER A 457 -15.64 -44.10 34.84
N GLU A 458 -16.30 -44.88 34.00
CA GLU A 458 -16.94 -44.50 32.72
C GLU A 458 -18.38 -44.25 33.01
N ALA A 459 -19.04 -44.95 33.94
CA ALA A 459 -20.30 -44.50 34.52
C ALA A 459 -20.06 -43.33 35.45
N GLN A 460 -18.92 -43.19 36.15
CA GLN A 460 -18.56 -41.94 36.80
C GLN A 460 -17.96 -40.94 35.83
N LEU A 461 -17.42 -41.29 34.65
CA LEU A 461 -16.98 -40.33 33.62
C LEU A 461 -18.11 -40.02 32.68
N ASP A 462 -19.18 -40.79 32.64
CA ASP A 462 -20.45 -40.59 31.93
C ASP A 462 -21.41 -39.91 32.88
N ASP A 463 -21.44 -40.22 34.18
CA ASP A 463 -22.03 -39.36 35.20
C ASP A 463 -21.19 -38.11 35.40
N SER A 464 -19.86 -38.15 35.22
CA SER A 464 -19.01 -36.95 35.19
C SER A 464 -18.87 -36.39 33.80
N ARG A 465 -19.42 -36.96 32.71
CA ARG A 465 -19.58 -36.39 31.34
C ARG A 465 -20.99 -35.94 31.10
N ASP A 466 -21.95 -36.44 31.85
CA ASP A 466 -23.32 -35.99 31.95
C ASP A 466 -23.36 -34.95 33.04
N ALA A 467 -22.61 -35.08 34.13
CA ALA A 467 -22.23 -33.96 34.96
C ALA A 467 -21.12 -33.14 34.31
N LEU A 468 -20.24 -33.62 33.40
CA LEU A 468 -19.42 -32.71 32.57
C LEU A 468 -20.27 -32.11 31.48
N ALA A 469 -21.39 -32.67 31.05
CA ALA A 469 -22.21 -32.14 29.98
C ALA A 469 -23.29 -31.27 30.57
N VAL A 470 -23.75 -31.53 31.79
CA VAL A 470 -24.58 -30.65 32.62
C VAL A 470 -23.69 -29.62 33.26
N THR A 471 -22.42 -29.88 33.61
CA THR A 471 -21.47 -28.83 33.98
C THR A 471 -20.88 -28.17 32.75
N GLU A 472 -20.76 -28.76 31.57
CA GLU A 472 -20.38 -28.11 30.30
C GLU A 472 -21.58 -27.42 29.71
N GLN A 473 -22.80 -27.83 29.97
CA GLN A 473 -24.01 -27.11 29.60
C GLN A 473 -24.27 -26.06 30.65
N SER A 474 -23.97 -26.30 31.93
CA SER A 474 -23.92 -25.29 32.99
C SER A 474 -22.70 -24.38 32.86
N LEU A 475 -21.63 -24.77 32.16
CA LEU A 475 -20.39 -24.04 31.84
C LEU A 475 -20.40 -23.61 30.39
N ARG A 476 -21.35 -24.01 29.54
CA ARG A 476 -21.66 -23.37 28.26
C ARG A 476 -22.77 -22.38 28.49
N THR A 477 -23.66 -22.60 29.45
CA THR A 477 -24.55 -21.57 30.00
C THR A 477 -23.84 -20.73 31.02
N HIS A 478 -22.87 -21.20 31.82
CA HIS A 478 -21.95 -20.34 32.58
C HIS A 478 -20.90 -19.76 31.68
N SER A 479 -20.44 -20.38 30.58
CA SER A 479 -19.54 -19.71 29.63
C SER A 479 -20.32 -18.82 28.70
N ARG A 480 -21.60 -19.06 28.44
CA ARG A 480 -22.48 -18.13 27.74
C ARG A 480 -22.92 -17.04 28.68
N GLN A 481 -23.26 -17.31 29.93
CA GLN A 481 -23.44 -16.30 30.96
C GLN A 481 -22.13 -15.64 31.32
N LEU A 482 -20.97 -16.29 31.28
CA LEU A 482 -19.65 -15.68 31.43
C LEU A 482 -19.24 -15.00 30.16
N ARG A 483 -19.77 -15.32 28.99
CA ARG A 483 -19.49 -14.63 27.71
C ARG A 483 -20.49 -13.51 27.49
N ASP A 484 -21.68 -13.59 28.03
CA ASP A 484 -22.75 -12.60 28.06
C ASP A 484 -22.50 -11.67 29.25
N THR A 485 -21.99 -12.16 30.39
CA THR A 485 -21.43 -11.35 31.48
C THR A 485 -20.01 -10.93 31.19
N ARG A 486 -19.20 -11.60 30.36
CA ARG A 486 -17.94 -11.04 29.83
C ARG A 486 -18.21 -10.11 28.68
N GLN A 487 -19.27 -10.25 27.89
CA GLN A 487 -19.70 -9.26 26.91
C GLN A 487 -20.40 -8.12 27.61
N ALA A 488 -21.12 -8.35 28.70
CA ALA A 488 -21.67 -7.30 29.55
C ALA A 488 -20.61 -6.74 30.48
N LEU A 489 -19.55 -7.46 30.86
CA LEU A 489 -18.38 -6.94 31.58
C LEU A 489 -17.36 -6.39 30.60
N LEU A 490 -17.36 -6.74 29.32
CA LEU A 490 -16.57 -6.09 28.27
C LEU A 490 -17.32 -4.88 27.78
N ALA A 491 -18.65 -4.90 27.69
CA ALA A 491 -19.47 -3.73 27.46
C ALA A 491 -19.48 -2.84 28.71
N LYS A 492 -19.48 -3.40 29.93
CA LYS A 492 -19.27 -2.65 31.17
C LYS A 492 -17.81 -2.27 31.36
N ASN A 493 -16.82 -3.03 30.89
CA ASN A 493 -15.41 -2.62 30.88
C ASN A 493 -15.13 -1.65 29.76
N GLU A 494 -15.89 -1.65 28.68
CA GLU A 494 -15.88 -0.64 27.61
C GLU A 494 -16.68 0.56 28.04
N GLU A 495 -17.74 0.41 28.84
CA GLU A 495 -18.44 1.51 29.49
C GLU A 495 -17.67 1.99 30.71
N LEU A 496 -16.81 1.20 31.35
CA LEU A 496 -15.88 1.58 32.42
C LEU A 496 -14.52 1.99 31.86
N LEU A 497 -14.16 1.59 30.63
CA LEU A 497 -13.07 2.16 29.85
C LEU A 497 -13.56 3.45 29.24
N LYS A 498 -14.79 3.55 28.71
CA LYS A 498 -15.36 4.83 28.30
C LYS A 498 -15.66 5.69 29.50
N ALA A 499 -16.22 5.15 30.59
CA ALA A 499 -16.42 5.90 31.82
C ALA A 499 -15.11 6.13 32.56
N GLY A 500 -14.06 5.35 32.33
CA GLY A 500 -12.72 5.46 32.91
C GLY A 500 -11.75 6.24 32.03
N GLU A 501 -12.02 6.40 30.74
CA GLU A 501 -11.48 7.36 29.79
C GLU A 501 -12.24 8.67 29.94
N GLN A 502 -13.52 8.63 30.29
CA GLN A 502 -14.28 9.78 30.77
C GLN A 502 -13.88 10.13 32.19
N LEU A 503 -13.57 9.18 33.08
CA LEU A 503 -13.05 9.46 34.42
C LEU A 503 -11.59 9.85 34.32
N ALA A 504 -10.80 9.31 33.39
CA ALA A 504 -9.41 9.69 33.17
C ALA A 504 -9.34 11.00 32.39
N SER A 505 -10.26 11.30 31.48
CA SER A 505 -10.37 12.62 30.85
C SER A 505 -11.03 13.62 31.79
N GLN A 506 -11.94 13.22 32.67
CA GLN A 506 -12.45 14.04 33.76
C GLN A 506 -11.41 14.17 34.87
N GLN A 507 -10.57 13.16 35.15
CA GLN A 507 -9.45 13.23 36.10
C GLN A 507 -8.28 13.96 35.49
N GLN A 508 -8.10 13.93 34.17
CA GLN A 508 -7.11 14.72 33.46
C GLN A 508 -7.65 16.13 33.22
N GLN A 509 -8.97 16.35 33.15
CA GLN A 509 -9.60 17.66 33.15
C GLN A 509 -9.73 18.23 34.57
N THR A 510 -9.91 17.41 35.60
CA THR A 510 -9.92 17.83 37.01
C THR A 510 -8.50 17.98 37.49
N ALA A 511 -7.56 17.09 37.16
CA ALA A 511 -6.14 17.31 37.39
C ALA A 511 -5.63 18.44 36.50
N ALA A 512 -6.08 18.63 35.26
CA ALA A 512 -5.74 19.85 34.50
C ALA A 512 -6.46 21.08 35.06
N SER A 513 -7.64 20.96 35.67
CA SER A 513 -8.31 22.08 36.33
C SER A 513 -7.73 22.36 37.70
N GLU A 514 -7.19 21.35 38.39
CA GLU A 514 -6.51 21.42 39.68
C GLU A 514 -5.07 21.87 39.48
N THR A 515 -4.40 21.49 38.39
CA THR A 515 -3.14 22.10 37.98
C THR A 515 -3.38 23.50 37.44
N ARG A 516 -4.43 23.76 36.65
CA ARG A 516 -4.80 25.14 36.29
C ARG A 516 -5.26 25.94 37.50
N GLN A 517 -5.91 25.35 38.49
CA GLN A 517 -6.33 26.02 39.72
C GLN A 517 -5.14 26.19 40.65
N ALA A 518 -4.17 25.27 40.68
CA ALA A 518 -2.91 25.39 41.39
C ALA A 518 -1.95 26.35 40.67
N GLU A 519 -2.00 26.45 39.34
CA GLU A 519 -1.28 27.43 38.51
C GLU A 519 -1.93 28.80 38.66
N VAL A 520 -3.26 28.88 38.65
CA VAL A 520 -3.99 30.13 38.93
C VAL A 520 -3.81 30.50 40.40
N GLN A 521 -3.84 29.58 41.36
CA GLN A 521 -3.51 29.85 42.77
C GLN A 521 -2.02 30.15 42.95
N ALA A 522 -1.11 29.60 42.14
CA ALA A 522 0.30 29.95 42.13
C ALA A 522 0.51 31.33 41.51
N VAL A 523 -0.24 31.69 40.46
CA VAL A 523 -0.21 33.01 39.82
C VAL A 523 -0.91 34.06 40.69
N VAL A 524 -1.97 33.67 41.40
CA VAL A 524 -2.67 34.51 42.38
C VAL A 524 -1.83 34.65 43.63
N SER A 525 -1.23 33.61 44.19
CA SER A 525 -0.32 33.72 45.34
C SER A 525 1.00 34.41 44.97
N LEU A 526 1.52 34.21 43.76
CA LEU A 526 2.63 34.99 43.21
C LEU A 526 2.18 36.43 42.95
N GLY A 527 0.94 36.65 42.54
CA GLY A 527 0.32 37.94 42.33
C GLY A 527 0.13 38.69 43.64
N GLU A 528 -0.36 38.02 44.68
CA GLU A 528 -0.53 38.49 46.05
C GLU A 528 0.82 38.70 46.71
N ALA A 529 1.80 37.81 46.51
CA ALA A 529 3.17 38.01 46.96
C ALA A 529 3.80 39.19 46.23
N ARG A 530 3.58 39.35 44.92
CA ARG A 530 4.05 40.52 44.15
C ARG A 530 3.36 41.79 44.62
N ILE A 531 2.05 41.77 44.85
CA ILE A 531 1.29 42.88 45.41
C ILE A 531 1.80 43.20 46.80
N ALA A 532 2.06 42.20 47.65
CA ALA A 532 2.64 42.40 48.99
C ALA A 532 4.08 42.93 48.90
N THR A 533 4.89 42.51 47.93
CA THR A 533 6.22 43.09 47.69
C THR A 533 6.13 44.51 47.14
N PHE A 534 5.15 44.81 46.28
CA PHE A 534 4.92 46.17 45.77
C PHE A 534 4.33 47.06 46.86
N GLN A 535 3.46 46.54 47.72
CA GLN A 535 2.93 47.24 48.88
C GLN A 535 4.06 47.48 49.88
N GLY A 536 4.87 46.48 50.19
CA GLY A 536 6.07 46.64 51.02
C GLY A 536 7.09 47.60 50.42
N ALA A 537 7.27 47.59 49.10
CA ALA A 537 8.12 48.55 48.39
C ALA A 537 7.50 49.95 48.36
N LEU A 538 6.18 50.08 48.27
CA LEU A 538 5.48 51.36 48.35
C LEU A 538 5.50 51.91 49.77
N ASP A 539 5.37 51.07 50.79
CA ASP A 539 5.47 51.45 52.18
C ASP A 539 6.92 51.77 52.54
N SER A 540 7.91 51.03 52.03
CA SER A 540 9.33 51.40 52.17
C SER A 540 9.64 52.69 51.43
N LEU A 541 9.11 52.89 50.22
CA LEU A 541 9.24 54.15 49.48
C LEU A 541 8.52 55.30 50.16
N ARG A 542 7.38 55.05 50.84
CA ARG A 542 6.69 56.05 51.66
C ARG A 542 7.48 56.38 52.90
N VAL A 543 8.05 55.40 53.58
CA VAL A 543 8.96 55.62 54.72
C VAL A 543 10.23 56.35 54.25
N GLU A 544 10.75 56.03 53.07
CA GLU A 544 11.87 56.74 52.45
C GLU A 544 11.47 58.14 51.97
N GLU A 545 10.25 58.34 51.47
CA GLU A 545 9.70 59.65 51.12
C GLU A 545 9.52 60.50 52.37
N GLU A 546 8.95 59.95 53.45
CA GLU A 546 8.84 60.61 54.74
C GLU A 546 10.21 60.86 55.36
N ALA A 547 11.16 59.92 55.24
CA ALA A 547 12.53 60.08 55.72
C ALA A 547 13.30 61.12 54.90
N THR A 548 13.12 61.17 53.58
CA THR A 548 13.73 62.20 52.72
C THR A 548 13.05 63.54 52.92
N ARG A 549 11.74 63.58 53.13
CA ARG A 549 10.99 64.79 53.45
C ARG A 549 11.40 65.35 54.81
N THR A 550 11.46 64.53 55.84
CA THR A 550 11.99 64.93 57.16
C THR A 550 13.48 65.27 57.08
N ARG A 551 14.27 64.58 56.25
CA ARG A 551 15.66 64.95 56.00
C ARG A 551 15.79 66.28 55.26
N ILE A 552 14.92 66.57 54.30
CA ILE A 552 14.86 67.87 53.61
C ILE A 552 14.41 68.95 54.59
N GLU A 553 13.43 68.69 55.44
CA GLU A 553 13.03 69.59 56.52
C GLU A 553 14.17 69.86 57.49
N ASN A 554 14.90 68.82 57.89
CA ASN A 554 16.11 68.91 58.73
C ASN A 554 17.27 69.61 58.01
N LEU A 555 17.47 69.37 56.72
CA LEU A 555 18.47 70.08 55.92
C LEU A 555 18.07 71.54 55.73
N ASN A 556 16.79 71.86 55.62
CA ASN A 556 16.30 73.23 55.55
C ASN A 556 16.41 73.93 56.91
N THR A 557 16.18 73.25 58.03
CA THR A 557 16.46 73.81 59.37
C THR A 557 17.95 73.97 59.57
N GLN A 558 18.78 72.97 59.25
CA GLN A 558 20.23 73.08 59.26
C GLN A 558 20.73 74.17 58.32
N GLU A 559 20.16 74.34 57.14
CA GLU A 559 20.53 75.41 56.22
C GLU A 559 20.15 76.76 56.81
N ARG A 560 18.96 76.92 57.41
CA ARG A 560 18.62 78.14 58.15
C ARG A 560 19.58 78.38 59.32
N ASP A 561 19.92 77.35 60.07
CA ASP A 561 20.83 77.43 61.21
C ASP A 561 22.25 77.76 60.76
N LEU A 562 22.75 77.13 59.69
CA LEU A 562 24.03 77.41 59.06
C LEU A 562 24.03 78.80 58.42
N ARG A 563 22.95 79.26 57.79
CA ARG A 563 22.84 80.65 57.31
C ARG A 563 22.88 81.62 58.49
N SER A 564 22.17 81.34 59.58
CA SER A 564 22.24 82.14 60.82
C SER A 564 23.62 82.06 61.48
N GLY A 565 24.29 80.91 61.38
CA GLY A 565 25.61 80.61 61.90
C GLY A 565 26.69 81.30 61.09
N LEU A 566 26.60 81.30 59.76
CA LEU A 566 27.45 82.06 58.84
C LEU A 566 27.24 83.57 59.01
N GLN A 567 26.01 84.03 59.27
CA GLN A 567 25.78 85.41 59.66
C GLN A 567 26.48 85.75 60.99
N ARG A 568 26.37 84.87 61.99
CA ARG A 568 27.06 85.02 63.29
C ARG A 568 28.58 84.92 63.19
N LEU A 569 29.12 83.97 62.43
CA LEU A 569 30.54 83.78 62.17
C LEU A 569 31.08 84.90 61.30
N GLY A 570 30.33 85.37 60.30
CA GLY A 570 30.69 86.55 59.53
C GLY A 570 30.72 87.80 60.41
N ALA A 571 29.84 87.90 61.41
CA ALA A 571 29.95 88.95 62.43
C ALA A 571 31.15 88.73 63.37
N ALA A 572 31.39 87.50 63.83
CA ALA A 572 32.49 87.16 64.73
C ALA A 572 33.86 87.31 64.06
N GLU A 573 34.05 86.85 62.83
CA GLU A 573 35.25 87.02 62.03
C GLU A 573 35.55 88.51 61.80
N ARG A 574 34.53 89.33 61.53
CA ARG A 574 34.74 90.79 61.46
C ARG A 574 35.25 91.34 62.81
N THR A 575 34.74 90.84 63.94
CA THR A 575 35.24 91.23 65.27
C THR A 575 36.61 90.63 65.61
N GLU A 576 36.93 89.42 65.18
CA GLU A 576 38.22 88.77 65.43
C GLU A 576 39.31 89.30 64.52
N ARG A 577 39.03 89.60 63.25
CA ARG A 577 39.96 90.32 62.38
C ARG A 577 40.33 91.66 63.00
N ALA A 578 39.35 92.39 63.54
CA ALA A 578 39.63 93.61 64.29
C ALA A 578 40.55 93.35 65.51
N ARG A 579 40.32 92.28 66.29
CA ARG A 579 41.21 91.90 67.41
C ARG A 579 42.57 91.37 66.98
N TYR A 580 42.67 90.66 65.86
CA TYR A 580 43.93 90.11 65.35
C TYR A 580 44.80 91.23 64.79
N GLU A 581 44.21 92.19 64.07
CA GLU A 581 44.91 93.39 63.65
C GLU A 581 45.45 94.16 64.87
N GLU A 582 44.65 94.25 65.95
CA GLU A 582 45.10 94.83 67.22
C GLU A 582 46.26 94.03 67.87
N THR A 583 46.16 92.70 67.98
CA THR A 583 47.23 91.86 68.58
C THR A 583 48.48 91.73 67.72
N ARG A 584 48.34 91.70 66.39
CA ARG A 584 49.48 91.70 65.47
C ARG A 584 50.27 93.00 65.61
N SER A 585 49.59 94.14 65.76
CA SER A 585 50.26 95.40 66.09
C SER A 585 51.10 95.25 67.37
N ILE A 586 50.53 94.66 68.42
CA ILE A 586 51.22 94.42 69.70
C ILE A 586 52.40 93.44 69.55
N ALA A 587 52.28 92.38 68.73
CA ALA A 587 53.34 91.39 68.55
C ALA A 587 54.50 91.91 67.69
N GLU A 588 54.20 92.68 66.64
CA GLU A 588 55.22 93.37 65.84
C GLU A 588 56.00 94.38 66.69
N GLU A 589 55.33 95.03 67.65
CA GLU A 589 55.98 95.84 68.68
C GLU A 589 56.87 94.99 69.61
N ALA A 590 56.38 93.84 70.10
CA ALA A 590 57.13 92.97 71.00
C ALA A 590 58.35 92.27 70.36
N GLU A 591 58.28 91.86 69.08
CA GLU A 591 59.44 91.28 68.39
C GLU A 591 60.53 92.31 68.13
N LYS A 592 60.15 93.55 67.78
CA LYS A 592 61.12 94.66 67.69
C LYS A 592 61.85 94.85 69.02
N GLU A 593 61.14 94.76 70.14
CA GLU A 593 61.78 94.77 71.47
C GLU A 593 62.68 93.55 71.72
N ARG A 594 62.25 92.33 71.35
CA ARG A 594 63.03 91.11 71.60
C ARG A 594 64.31 91.06 70.78
N LEU A 595 64.25 91.42 69.49
CA LEU A 595 65.42 91.53 68.63
C LEU A 595 66.41 92.56 69.18
N ALA A 596 65.92 93.71 69.66
CA ALA A 596 66.76 94.69 70.34
C ALA A 596 67.47 94.10 71.57
N ARG A 597 66.77 93.31 72.41
CA ARG A 597 67.36 92.61 73.58
C ARG A 597 68.36 91.51 73.19
N GLU A 598 68.10 90.77 72.12
CA GLU A 598 68.96 89.67 71.65
C GLU A 598 70.26 90.20 71.04
N GLU A 599 70.19 91.28 70.26
CA GLU A 599 71.38 92.00 69.80
C GLU A 599 72.24 92.48 70.99
N GLU A 600 71.62 92.97 72.06
CA GLU A 600 72.30 93.36 73.29
C GLU A 600 72.98 92.17 74.00
N MET A 601 72.28 91.04 74.15
CA MET A 601 72.86 89.82 74.74
C MET A 601 74.00 89.21 73.91
N ASN A 602 73.92 89.28 72.58
CA ASN A 602 75.00 88.82 71.71
C ASN A 602 76.26 89.70 71.85
N ARG A 603 76.10 91.02 71.98
CA ARG A 603 77.22 91.92 72.30
C ARG A 603 77.87 91.53 73.64
N ASN A 604 77.06 91.23 74.66
CA ASN A 604 77.57 90.82 75.99
C ASN A 604 78.30 89.47 75.96
N THR A 605 77.77 88.46 75.27
CA THR A 605 78.42 87.13 75.19
C THR A 605 79.70 87.16 74.37
N ALA A 606 79.78 87.98 73.32
CA ALA A 606 81.03 88.23 72.60
C ALA A 606 82.11 88.83 73.52
N ALA A 607 81.75 89.79 74.38
CA ALA A 607 82.67 90.36 75.37
C ALA A 607 83.21 89.30 76.35
N VAL A 608 82.34 88.45 76.90
CA VAL A 608 82.77 87.39 77.85
C VAL A 608 83.69 86.35 77.19
N ARG A 609 83.47 86.00 75.92
CA ARG A 609 84.38 85.10 75.20
C ARG A 609 85.78 85.69 75.03
N GLN A 610 85.86 87.00 74.79
CA GLN A 610 87.14 87.71 74.68
C GLN A 610 87.89 87.69 76.01
N GLU A 611 87.20 87.93 77.14
CA GLU A 611 87.80 87.85 78.48
C GLU A 611 88.37 86.46 78.78
N LEU A 612 87.68 85.39 78.34
CA LEU A 612 88.12 84.02 78.58
C LEU A 612 89.39 83.67 77.78
N ALA A 613 89.48 84.13 76.52
CA ALA A 613 90.68 84.00 75.71
C ALA A 613 91.90 84.74 76.33
N GLU A 614 91.67 85.90 76.95
CA GLU A 614 92.72 86.62 77.68
C GLU A 614 93.23 85.86 78.90
N LEU A 615 92.37 85.13 79.61
CA LEU A 615 92.77 84.32 80.77
C LEU A 615 93.61 83.10 80.34
N GLU A 616 93.26 82.46 79.24
CA GLU A 616 94.01 81.31 78.71
C GLU A 616 95.44 81.70 78.30
N ALA A 617 95.62 82.87 77.66
CA ALA A 617 96.94 83.38 77.29
C ALA A 617 97.87 83.61 78.50
N ARG A 618 97.31 83.89 79.68
CA ARG A 618 98.08 84.20 80.91
C ARG A 618 98.65 82.97 81.62
N LEU A 619 98.11 81.78 81.39
CA LEU A 619 98.55 80.56 82.11
C LEU A 619 99.75 79.85 81.45
N LEU A 620 100.03 80.11 80.17
CA LEU A 620 101.14 79.48 79.44
C LEU A 620 102.53 79.72 80.07
N PRO A 621 102.93 80.95 80.42
CA PRO A 621 104.30 81.23 80.90
C PRO A 621 104.66 80.57 82.25
N LEU A 622 103.67 80.31 83.09
CA LEU A 622 103.87 79.62 84.38
C LEU A 622 104.21 78.14 84.20
N ARG A 623 103.72 77.53 83.11
CA ARG A 623 104.03 76.14 82.76
C ARG A 623 105.49 75.98 82.34
N ASP A 624 105.96 76.88 81.46
CA ASP A 624 107.32 76.86 80.92
C ASP A 624 108.39 77.11 81.99
N TRP A 625 108.08 77.91 83.02
CA TRP A 625 108.98 78.13 84.14
C TRP A 625 109.27 76.84 84.93
N LYS A 626 108.24 76.04 85.21
CA LYS A 626 108.34 74.85 86.07
C LYS A 626 109.32 73.83 85.48
N GLU A 627 109.28 73.65 84.17
CA GLU A 627 110.18 72.72 83.45
C GLU A 627 111.66 73.13 83.52
N ARG A 628 111.96 74.44 83.48
CA ARG A 628 113.34 74.94 83.63
C ARG A 628 113.93 74.65 85.01
N MET A 629 113.12 74.73 86.07
CA MET A 629 113.60 74.62 87.45
C MET A 629 113.98 73.19 87.84
N ASP A 630 113.27 72.21 87.29
CA ASP A 630 113.55 70.79 87.54
C ASP A 630 114.89 70.34 86.90
N GLN A 631 115.27 70.92 85.77
CA GLN A 631 116.53 70.62 85.07
C GLN A 631 117.78 71.10 85.83
N CYS A 632 117.72 72.27 86.47
CA CYS A 632 118.84 72.82 87.22
C CYS A 632 119.17 72.02 88.49
N ASN A 633 118.15 71.53 89.21
CA ASN A 633 118.33 70.77 90.46
C ASN A 633 119.03 69.41 90.24
N MET A 634 118.77 68.74 89.11
CA MET A 634 119.39 67.45 88.76
C MET A 634 120.91 67.54 88.59
N ARG A 635 121.42 68.65 88.04
CA ARG A 635 122.86 68.81 87.74
C ARG A 635 123.71 69.11 88.98
N LEU A 636 123.10 69.50 90.10
CA LEU A 636 123.79 69.88 91.34
C LEU A 636 124.19 68.67 92.23
N ALA A 637 123.59 67.49 92.01
CA ALA A 637 123.63 66.38 92.94
C ALA A 637 124.99 65.60 93.09
N PRO A 638 125.87 65.47 92.07
CA PRO A 638 127.05 64.59 92.19
C PRO A 638 128.42 65.28 92.34
N LEU A 639 128.51 66.62 92.45
CA LEU A 639 129.79 67.36 92.42
C LEU A 639 130.35 67.67 93.82
N PRO A 640 131.69 67.61 94.04
CA PRO A 640 132.31 67.95 95.32
C PRO A 640 132.15 69.45 95.67
N PRO A 641 131.95 69.78 96.97
CA PRO A 641 131.31 71.02 97.42
C PRO A 641 132.08 72.32 97.23
N ASP A 642 133.39 72.26 96.92
CA ASP A 642 134.20 73.47 96.69
C ASP A 642 134.66 73.65 95.22
N SER A 643 134.00 72.95 94.28
CA SER A 643 134.19 73.19 92.84
C SER A 643 133.41 74.41 92.34
N LEU A 644 134.03 75.15 91.42
CA LEU A 644 133.50 76.37 90.79
C LEU A 644 132.18 76.12 90.03
N GLU A 645 131.96 74.93 89.46
CA GLU A 645 130.74 74.60 88.72
C GLU A 645 129.49 74.46 89.60
N ALA A 646 129.64 73.98 90.84
CA ALA A 646 128.53 73.87 91.78
C ALA A 646 128.01 75.26 92.24
N ARG A 647 128.88 76.28 92.23
CA ARG A 647 128.49 77.67 92.50
C ARG A 647 127.71 78.30 91.34
N ASN A 648 128.09 78.02 90.10
CA ASN A 648 127.38 78.56 88.94
C ASN A 648 125.94 78.02 88.83
N LEU A 649 125.71 76.72 89.08
CA LEU A 649 124.37 76.13 89.05
C LEU A 649 123.48 76.62 90.20
N ARG A 650 124.04 76.90 91.39
CA ARG A 650 123.27 77.53 92.48
C ARG A 650 122.81 78.95 92.13
N ASN A 651 123.63 79.72 91.42
CA ASN A 651 123.25 81.05 90.96
C ASN A 651 122.15 81.01 89.88
N GLU A 652 122.16 80.04 88.97
CA GLU A 652 121.10 79.88 87.97
C GLU A 652 119.74 79.48 88.59
N ILE A 653 119.77 78.61 89.62
CA ILE A 653 118.59 78.26 90.43
C ILE A 653 118.03 79.50 91.13
N GLU A 654 118.88 80.37 91.67
CA GLU A 654 118.43 81.63 92.27
C GLU A 654 117.84 82.60 91.24
N MET A 655 118.42 82.73 90.04
CA MET A 655 117.86 83.58 88.98
C MET A 655 116.53 83.03 88.42
N ALA A 656 116.40 81.71 88.26
CA ALA A 656 115.14 81.08 87.86
C ALA A 656 114.06 81.28 88.92
N MET A 657 114.41 81.17 90.21
CA MET A 657 113.50 81.49 91.32
C MET A 657 113.11 82.97 91.37
N ALA A 658 114.00 83.89 90.98
CA ALA A 658 113.65 85.31 90.81
C ALA A 658 112.68 85.53 89.63
N GLY A 659 112.83 84.78 88.53
CA GLY A 659 111.89 84.77 87.41
C GLY A 659 110.48 84.30 87.78
N LEU A 660 110.36 83.28 88.67
CA LEU A 660 109.07 82.88 89.24
C LEU A 660 108.45 84.00 90.07
N ARG A 661 109.24 84.63 90.93
CA ARG A 661 108.75 85.69 91.81
C ARG A 661 108.20 86.86 90.99
N HIS A 662 108.75 87.14 89.80
CA HIS A 662 108.18 88.14 88.90
C HIS A 662 106.87 87.68 88.26
N LEU A 663 106.79 86.44 87.75
CA LEU A 663 105.56 85.86 87.17
C LEU A 663 104.42 85.67 88.19
N LEU A 664 104.73 85.39 89.46
CA LEU A 664 103.76 85.30 90.56
C LEU A 664 103.41 86.66 91.20
N SER A 665 104.23 87.71 91.00
CA SER A 665 103.91 89.10 91.45
C SER A 665 102.93 89.82 90.52
N CYS A 666 102.75 89.35 89.29
CA CYS A 666 101.74 89.81 88.34
C CYS A 666 100.42 89.01 88.44
N VAL A 667 100.12 88.48 89.63
CA VAL A 667 98.86 87.80 89.96
C VAL A 667 97.98 88.75 90.80
N PRO A 668 97.14 89.59 90.19
CA PRO A 668 96.04 90.23 90.90
C PRO A 668 94.94 89.20 91.18
N GLN A 669 94.50 89.16 92.43
CA GLN A 669 93.35 88.40 92.90
C GLN A 669 92.07 88.78 92.13
N GLY A 670 91.71 88.00 91.11
CA GLY A 670 90.39 87.97 90.48
C GLY A 670 89.60 86.80 91.06
N ARG A 671 88.75 86.97 92.09
CA ARG A 671 87.47 87.71 92.19
C ARG A 671 86.32 86.99 91.47
N ALA A 672 85.64 86.20 92.30
CA ALA A 672 84.20 86.08 92.46
C ALA A 672 83.31 86.13 91.21
N ARG A 673 82.71 84.95 90.94
CA ARG A 673 81.33 84.80 90.47
C ARG A 673 80.37 85.79 91.15
N SER A 674 79.47 86.34 90.35
CA SER A 674 78.10 86.65 90.75
C SER A 674 77.17 86.23 89.62
N MET A 675 76.38 85.19 89.89
CA MET A 675 75.27 84.73 89.07
C MET A 675 74.14 85.74 89.09
N SER A 676 73.44 85.89 87.97
CA SER A 676 72.00 86.16 87.96
C SER A 676 71.43 85.59 86.66
N ALA A 677 70.56 84.58 86.79
CA ALA A 677 69.86 83.94 85.68
C ALA A 677 69.04 84.95 84.86
N PRO A 678 68.73 84.62 83.59
CA PRO A 678 67.31 84.48 83.27
C PRO A 678 66.97 83.35 82.28
N GLN A 679 65.67 83.10 82.25
CA GLN A 679 64.89 82.05 81.63
C GLN A 679 65.04 81.96 80.10
N SER A 680 65.06 80.73 79.56
CA SER A 680 64.83 80.44 78.14
C SER A 680 63.85 79.28 77.99
N ALA A 681 62.71 79.53 77.38
CA ALA A 681 61.73 78.52 76.98
C ALA A 681 61.95 78.10 75.52
N SER A 682 62.06 76.78 75.33
CA SER A 682 62.00 75.96 74.10
C SER A 682 60.80 76.31 73.20
N ALA A 683 60.90 76.43 71.87
CA ALA A 683 61.25 75.46 70.82
C ALA A 683 60.27 74.28 70.64
N SER A 684 59.61 74.22 69.48
CA SER A 684 59.33 73.01 68.66
C SER A 684 58.66 73.47 67.34
N GLY A 685 58.95 72.99 66.13
CA GLY A 685 59.56 71.72 65.75
C GLY A 685 58.60 70.81 64.95
N THR A 686 57.53 71.32 64.34
CA THR A 686 56.45 70.50 63.72
C THR A 686 56.04 70.94 62.29
N GLY A 687 56.92 71.60 61.54
CA GLY A 687 56.59 72.12 60.20
C GLY A 687 56.88 71.19 59.02
N LEU A 688 57.93 70.36 59.09
CA LEU A 688 58.41 69.60 57.92
C LEU A 688 57.75 68.22 57.74
N GLU A 689 57.32 67.57 58.82
CA GLU A 689 56.58 66.29 58.75
C GLU A 689 55.14 66.47 58.26
N ALA A 690 54.52 67.62 58.55
CA ALA A 690 53.17 67.95 58.09
C ALA A 690 53.09 68.10 56.55
N ALA A 691 54.14 68.64 55.91
CA ALA A 691 54.19 68.84 54.46
C ALA A 691 54.41 67.54 53.67
N LEU A 692 55.19 66.59 54.21
CA LEU A 692 55.41 65.27 53.59
C LEU A 692 54.17 64.35 53.73
N ASN A 693 53.48 64.40 54.87
CA ASN A 693 52.22 63.69 55.06
C ASN A 693 51.11 64.20 54.12
N ALA A 694 51.07 65.50 53.83
CA ALA A 694 50.12 66.07 52.87
C ALA A 694 50.34 65.57 51.43
N ARG A 695 51.58 65.25 51.02
CA ARG A 695 51.89 64.74 49.67
C ARG A 695 51.64 63.24 49.53
N LEU A 696 51.91 62.46 50.58
CA LEU A 696 51.57 61.03 50.66
C LEU A 696 50.05 60.80 50.63
N ASN A 697 49.28 61.67 51.30
CA ASN A 697 47.83 61.57 51.30
C ASN A 697 47.22 61.86 49.91
N ARG A 698 47.77 62.81 49.14
CA ARG A 698 47.32 63.06 47.75
C ARG A 698 47.60 61.89 46.80
N LEU A 699 48.74 61.20 46.95
CA LEU A 699 49.07 60.02 46.13
C LEU A 699 48.19 58.81 46.48
N ARG A 700 47.86 58.63 47.76
CA ARG A 700 46.89 57.61 48.21
C ARG A 700 45.49 57.88 47.63
N GLU A 701 45.06 59.14 47.60
CA GLU A 701 43.77 59.52 46.99
C GLU A 701 43.74 59.26 45.48
N THR A 702 44.83 59.50 44.74
CA THR A 702 44.87 59.20 43.30
C THR A 702 44.88 57.71 42.99
N MET A 703 45.56 56.90 43.82
CA MET A 703 45.53 55.44 43.73
C MET A 703 44.11 54.89 43.97
N GLN A 704 43.41 55.37 45.01
CA GLN A 704 42.05 54.94 45.30
C GLN A 704 41.04 55.29 44.19
N ARG A 705 41.25 56.40 43.47
CA ARG A 705 40.41 56.78 42.31
C ARG A 705 40.65 55.89 41.09
N GLU A 706 41.87 55.41 40.86
CA GLU A 706 42.19 54.49 39.76
C GLU A 706 41.77 53.05 40.06
N GLU A 707 41.90 52.59 41.32
CA GLU A 707 41.38 51.29 41.76
C GLU A 707 39.87 51.19 41.54
N SER A 708 39.11 52.22 41.93
CA SER A 708 37.65 52.26 41.73
C SER A 708 37.25 52.32 40.24
N ARG A 709 38.06 52.91 39.36
CA ARG A 709 37.83 52.93 37.91
C ARG A 709 38.07 51.56 37.25
N LEU A 710 39.10 50.83 37.68
CA LEU A 710 39.39 49.49 37.17
C LEU A 710 38.35 48.46 37.61
N GLU A 711 37.81 48.60 38.83
CA GLU A 711 36.69 47.78 39.31
C GLU A 711 35.43 47.99 38.46
N PHE A 712 35.13 49.25 38.09
CA PHE A 712 34.01 49.56 37.20
C PHE A 712 34.15 48.87 35.82
N LEU A 713 35.35 48.90 35.22
CA LEU A 713 35.60 48.27 33.91
C LEU A 713 35.53 46.73 33.96
N ARG A 714 35.93 46.11 35.07
CA ARG A 714 35.77 44.65 35.26
C ARG A 714 34.30 44.25 35.32
N GLN A 715 33.48 44.99 36.06
CA GLN A 715 32.03 44.76 36.13
C GLN A 715 31.35 44.96 34.76
N GLU A 716 31.82 45.91 33.96
CA GLU A 716 31.29 46.12 32.61
C GLU A 716 31.63 44.99 31.64
N ARG A 717 32.86 44.45 31.73
CA ARG A 717 33.32 43.30 30.93
C ARG A 717 32.55 42.02 31.28
N GLU A 718 32.31 41.77 32.56
CA GLU A 718 31.45 40.67 33.02
C GLU A 718 30.01 40.81 32.50
N ARG A 719 29.45 42.03 32.51
CA ARG A 719 28.12 42.30 31.91
C ARG A 719 28.08 42.05 30.41
N GLN A 720 29.14 42.38 29.68
CA GLN A 720 29.23 42.11 28.23
C GLN A 720 29.41 40.61 27.92
N GLU A 721 30.18 39.88 28.73
CA GLU A 721 30.33 38.43 28.61
C GLU A 721 29.02 37.68 28.95
N LEU A 722 28.27 38.14 29.95
CA LEU A 722 26.92 37.66 30.25
C LEU A 722 25.93 37.91 29.09
N ARG A 723 26.05 39.05 28.38
CA ARG A 723 25.26 39.34 27.16
C ARG A 723 25.69 38.49 25.96
N ALA A 724 26.98 38.18 25.81
CA ALA A 724 27.47 37.30 24.75
C ALA A 724 27.06 35.84 24.95
N ARG A 725 26.98 35.37 26.20
CA ARG A 725 26.49 34.03 26.58
C ARG A 725 24.97 33.87 26.47
N THR A 726 24.20 34.97 26.38
CA THR A 726 22.73 34.95 26.31
C THR A 726 22.17 35.21 24.91
N ARG A 727 23.01 35.20 23.86
CA ARG A 727 22.53 35.17 22.46
C ARG A 727 21.96 33.77 22.16
N PRO A 728 20.65 33.62 21.88
CA PRO A 728 20.08 32.31 21.60
C PRO A 728 20.57 31.77 20.26
N ALA A 729 20.91 30.49 20.25
CA ALA A 729 21.28 29.71 19.08
C ALA A 729 20.11 29.67 18.08
N ILE A 730 20.43 29.91 16.80
CA ILE A 730 19.70 29.61 15.55
C ILE A 730 18.21 29.24 15.72
N ASP A 731 17.35 30.10 15.20
CA ASP A 731 15.88 29.97 15.18
C ASP A 731 15.39 28.56 14.81
N PRO A 732 14.51 27.94 15.64
CA PRO A 732 13.95 26.61 15.37
C PRO A 732 13.12 26.55 14.08
N ALA A 733 12.58 27.69 13.62
CA ALA A 733 11.79 27.80 12.39
C ALA A 733 12.61 27.49 11.11
N LEU A 734 13.90 27.83 11.10
CA LEU A 734 14.78 27.55 9.95
C LEU A 734 15.13 26.06 9.85
N ARG A 735 15.33 25.38 10.99
CA ARG A 735 15.55 23.92 11.02
C ARG A 735 14.32 23.14 10.56
N GLU A 736 13.13 23.64 10.86
CA GLU A 736 11.87 23.04 10.42
C GLU A 736 11.64 23.24 8.90
N GLN A 737 12.08 24.36 8.34
CA GLN A 737 12.06 24.56 6.89
C GLN A 737 13.09 23.67 6.18
N GLU A 738 14.29 23.52 6.73
CA GLU A 738 15.30 22.61 6.17
C GLU A 738 14.86 21.14 6.19
N SER A 739 14.17 20.69 7.24
CA SER A 739 13.64 19.33 7.30
C SER A 739 12.49 19.10 6.31
N LYS A 740 11.61 20.09 6.11
CA LYS A 740 10.54 20.04 5.09
C LYS A 740 11.10 20.00 3.67
N ILE A 741 12.16 20.76 3.39
CA ILE A 741 12.82 20.75 2.08
C ILE A 741 13.49 19.40 1.82
N ARG A 742 14.16 18.80 2.81
CA ARG A 742 14.74 17.46 2.68
C ARG A 742 13.68 16.38 2.40
N LEU A 743 12.56 16.42 3.12
CA LEU A 743 11.46 15.47 2.90
C LEU A 743 10.87 15.61 1.49
N ALA A 744 10.70 16.84 1.00
CA ALA A 744 10.22 17.08 -0.36
C ALA A 744 11.21 16.60 -1.44
N GLN A 745 12.52 16.74 -1.20
CA GLN A 745 13.56 16.22 -2.10
C GLN A 745 13.60 14.69 -2.15
N GLU A 746 13.40 14.03 -1.01
CA GLU A 746 13.30 12.55 -0.95
C GLU A 746 12.05 12.03 -1.67
N GLN A 747 10.91 12.72 -1.53
CA GLN A 747 9.69 12.37 -2.24
C GLN A 747 9.85 12.53 -3.76
N LEU A 748 10.51 13.61 -4.21
CA LEU A 748 10.81 13.83 -5.63
C LEU A 748 11.70 12.71 -6.18
N ALA A 749 12.76 12.34 -5.47
CA ALA A 749 13.66 11.25 -5.87
C ALA A 749 12.94 9.89 -5.96
N MET A 750 11.98 9.62 -5.06
CA MET A 750 11.15 8.42 -5.12
C MET A 750 10.26 8.40 -6.37
N VAL A 751 9.62 9.53 -6.71
CA VAL A 751 8.77 9.65 -7.89
C VAL A 751 9.59 9.49 -9.16
N GLU A 752 10.76 10.13 -9.25
CA GLU A 752 11.68 9.97 -10.37
C GLU A 752 12.13 8.51 -10.57
N ALA A 753 12.40 7.79 -9.48
CA ALA A 753 12.74 6.36 -9.55
C ALA A 753 11.57 5.51 -10.06
N LYS A 754 10.33 5.81 -9.66
CA LYS A 754 9.13 5.12 -10.17
C LYS A 754 8.90 5.39 -11.66
N VAL A 755 9.07 6.63 -12.11
CA VAL A 755 8.95 7.00 -13.53
C VAL A 755 10.00 6.28 -14.37
N LYS A 756 11.25 6.19 -13.89
CA LYS A 756 12.31 5.44 -14.59
C LYS A 756 12.01 3.95 -14.72
N ARG A 757 11.45 3.32 -13.67
CA ARG A 757 11.02 1.90 -13.73
C ARG A 757 9.88 1.70 -14.73
N ALA A 758 8.86 2.57 -14.69
CA ALA A 758 7.75 2.52 -15.64
C ALA A 758 8.22 2.69 -17.10
N ALA A 759 9.19 3.57 -17.36
CA ALA A 759 9.77 3.74 -18.69
C ALA A 759 10.52 2.48 -19.19
N VAL A 760 11.23 1.78 -18.30
CA VAL A 760 11.90 0.51 -18.63
C VAL A 760 10.89 -0.61 -18.89
N GLU A 761 9.82 -0.69 -18.09
CA GLU A 761 8.72 -1.63 -18.31
C GLU A 761 8.00 -1.37 -19.63
N GLU A 762 7.74 -0.11 -19.97
CA GLU A 762 7.15 0.27 -21.25
C GLU A 762 8.06 -0.12 -22.43
N GLN A 763 9.37 0.07 -22.29
CA GLN A 763 10.34 -0.36 -23.30
C GLN A 763 10.33 -1.89 -23.49
N ASN A 764 10.31 -2.66 -22.39
CA ASN A 764 10.19 -4.12 -22.45
C ASN A 764 8.88 -4.56 -23.12
N HIS A 765 7.77 -3.87 -22.85
CA HIS A 765 6.49 -4.13 -23.52
C HIS A 765 6.56 -3.83 -25.02
N ARG A 766 7.20 -2.73 -25.43
CA ARG A 766 7.39 -2.39 -26.84
C ARG A 766 8.22 -3.45 -27.57
N GLU A 767 9.28 -3.95 -26.95
CA GLU A 767 10.11 -5.03 -27.50
C GLU A 767 9.34 -6.37 -27.59
N LYS A 768 8.53 -6.69 -26.58
CA LYS A 768 7.65 -7.86 -26.61
C LYS A 768 6.58 -7.77 -27.70
N ILE A 769 6.02 -6.58 -27.93
CA ILE A 769 5.07 -6.34 -29.02
C ILE A 769 5.78 -6.47 -30.38
N ALA A 770 7.01 -5.97 -30.52
CA ALA A 770 7.79 -6.09 -31.75
C ALA A 770 8.11 -7.56 -32.10
N THR A 771 8.50 -8.37 -31.11
CA THR A 771 8.74 -9.81 -31.30
C THR A 771 7.47 -10.57 -31.66
N LEU A 772 6.33 -10.31 -31.00
CA LEU A 772 5.04 -10.90 -31.37
C LEU A 772 4.60 -10.50 -32.78
N LYS A 773 4.86 -9.26 -33.20
CA LYS A 773 4.59 -8.81 -34.58
C LYS A 773 5.44 -9.55 -35.61
N LEU A 774 6.71 -9.83 -35.30
CA LEU A 774 7.60 -10.62 -36.16
C LEU A 774 7.07 -12.06 -36.32
N GLN A 775 6.72 -12.71 -35.20
CA GLN A 775 6.14 -14.06 -35.20
C GLN A 775 4.82 -14.13 -35.99
N LEU A 776 3.96 -13.11 -35.87
CA LEU A 776 2.75 -13.02 -36.68
C LEU A 776 3.04 -12.82 -38.17
N ALA A 777 4.13 -12.12 -38.53
CA ALA A 777 4.54 -11.97 -39.91
C ALA A 777 5.10 -13.27 -40.48
N GLU A 778 5.88 -14.03 -39.70
CA GLU A 778 6.39 -15.36 -40.06
C GLU A 778 5.23 -16.35 -40.27
N LEU A 779 4.29 -16.44 -39.32
CA LEU A 779 3.10 -17.28 -39.47
C LEU A 779 2.26 -16.88 -40.69
N ARG A 780 2.13 -15.58 -40.99
CA ARG A 780 1.44 -15.12 -42.20
C ARG A 780 2.19 -15.54 -43.47
N ALA A 781 3.52 -15.48 -43.48
CA ALA A 781 4.34 -15.91 -44.61
C ALA A 781 4.25 -17.45 -44.83
N GLU A 782 4.22 -18.23 -43.75
CA GLU A 782 3.96 -19.67 -43.78
C GLU A 782 2.56 -19.98 -44.35
N PHE A 783 1.53 -19.23 -43.95
CA PHE A 783 0.18 -19.38 -44.51
C PHE A 783 0.11 -18.99 -45.99
N THR A 784 0.84 -17.97 -46.44
CA THR A 784 0.86 -17.59 -47.86
C THR A 784 1.62 -18.61 -48.72
N THR A 785 2.72 -19.18 -48.22
CA THR A 785 3.46 -20.24 -48.93
C THR A 785 2.70 -21.57 -48.97
N ALA A 786 1.95 -21.90 -47.91
CA ALA A 786 1.02 -23.03 -47.91
C ALA A 786 -0.17 -22.86 -48.87
N ARG A 787 -0.53 -21.60 -49.18
CA ARG A 787 -1.60 -21.28 -50.15
C ARG A 787 -1.10 -21.32 -51.60
N GLU A 788 0.14 -20.91 -51.85
CA GLU A 788 0.76 -20.95 -53.19
C GLU A 788 1.14 -22.38 -53.63
N THR A 789 1.41 -23.28 -52.69
CA THR A 789 1.69 -24.70 -52.96
C THR A 789 0.44 -25.55 -53.26
N ASN A 790 -0.76 -25.00 -53.10
CA ASN A 790 -2.05 -25.69 -53.29
C ASN A 790 -2.86 -25.19 -54.51
N MET A 791 -2.23 -24.48 -55.45
CA MET A 791 -2.83 -24.21 -56.76
C MET A 791 -2.62 -25.42 -57.70
N PRO A 792 -3.70 -26.04 -58.24
CA PRO A 792 -3.54 -27.13 -59.19
C PRO A 792 -3.01 -26.58 -60.52
N LEU A 793 -1.89 -27.15 -60.99
CA LEU A 793 -1.42 -26.99 -62.35
C LEU A 793 -2.53 -27.45 -63.31
N ALA A 794 -3.09 -26.50 -64.05
CA ALA A 794 -3.89 -26.80 -65.24
C ALA A 794 -2.96 -27.40 -66.31
N SER A 795 -3.14 -28.69 -66.55
CA SER A 795 -2.78 -29.41 -67.77
C SER A 795 -3.93 -30.33 -68.15
#